data_AF-A0A0E0C368-F1
#
_entry.id   AF-A0A0E0C368-F1
#
_cell.length_a   1.000
_cell.length_b   1.000
_cell.length_c   1.000
_cell.angle_alpha   90.00
_cell.angle_beta   90.00
_cell.angle_gamma   90.00
#
_symmetry.space_group_name_H-M   'P 1'
#
loop_
_entity.id
_entity.type
_entity.pdbx_description
1 polymer ?
#
loop_
_entity_poly.entity_id
_entity_poly.type
_entity_poly.pdbx_seq_one_letter_code
_entity_poly.pdbx_strand_id
1 'polypeptide(L)'
;MMGRRGSSWCRWWVALLVLAVAADAVGCTSVSYDDRSLVIDGQRRIILSGSIHYPRSTPEMWPDLIKKAKEGGLDAIETYIFWNGHEPHRRQYNFEGNYDVVRFFKEIQNAGMYAILRIGPYICAEWNYGGLPAWLRDIPGMQFRLHNEPFENEMETFTTLIVNKMKDSKMFAEQGGPIILAQIENEYGNIMGKLNNNQSASEYIHWCADMANKQNVGVPWIMCQQDDDVPHNVVNTCNGFYCHDWFPNRTGIPKIWTENWTGWFKAWDKPDFHRSAEDIAFAYHGGTNFGRTSGGPYITTSYDYDAPLDEYGNLRQPKYGHLKELHSVLKSMEKTLVHGEYFDTNYGDNITVTKYTLDSSSACFINNRFDDKDVNVTLDGATHLLPAWSVSILPDCKTVAFNSAKIKTQTSVMVKKPNTAEQEQESLKWSWMPENLSPFMTDEKGNFRKNELLEQIVTSTDQSDYLWYRTSLNHKGEGSYKLYVNTTGHELYAFVNGKLIGKNHSADGDFVFQLESPVKLHDGKNYISLLSATVGLKNYGPSFEKMPTGIVGGPVKLIDSNGTAIDLSNSSWSYKVAHYFSSMLSCLLTLLAGLASEYRQIHLDKPGYKWNGNNGTIPINRPFTWYKATFEAPSGEDAVVVDLLGLNKGVAWVNGNNLGRYWPSYTAAEMAGCHRCDYRGAFQAEGDGTRCLTGCGEPSQRYYHVPRSFLAAGEPNTLLLFEEAGGDSSGVALRTVVPGAVCTSGEAGDAVTLSCGGGHAVSSVDVASFGVGRGRCGAYEGGCESKAAYEAFTAACVGKESCTVEITGAFAGAGCLSGVLTVQATC
;
A
#
# COMPACT_ATOMS: atom_id res chain seq x y z
N MET A 1 -58.86 -11.54 -59.34
CA MET A 1 -57.39 -11.67 -59.21
C MET A 1 -56.92 -10.71 -58.13
N MET A 2 -56.81 -11.20 -56.89
CA MET A 2 -56.30 -10.46 -55.73
C MET A 2 -55.54 -11.48 -54.88
N GLY A 3 -54.28 -11.21 -54.55
CA GLY A 3 -53.41 -12.17 -53.88
C GLY A 3 -52.19 -11.50 -53.22
N ARG A 4 -52.46 -10.97 -52.02
CA ARG A 4 -51.58 -10.41 -50.98
C ARG A 4 -50.11 -10.89 -50.98
N ARG A 5 -49.18 -9.94 -51.13
CA ARG A 5 -47.79 -10.00 -50.62
C ARG A 5 -47.71 -9.15 -49.35
N GLY A 6 -47.41 -9.78 -48.22
CA GLY A 6 -47.12 -9.06 -46.98
C GLY A 6 -47.11 -10.02 -45.79
N SER A 7 -45.95 -10.62 -45.47
CA SER A 7 -45.74 -11.20 -44.13
C SER A 7 -44.29 -11.55 -43.74
N SER A 8 -43.30 -11.51 -44.63
CA SER A 8 -41.96 -12.04 -44.25
C SER A 8 -40.99 -11.00 -43.66
N TRP A 9 -41.15 -9.70 -43.95
CA TRP A 9 -40.20 -8.67 -43.49
C TRP A 9 -40.44 -8.21 -42.05
N CYS A 10 -41.68 -8.28 -41.55
CA CYS A 10 -42.01 -7.89 -40.18
C CYS A 10 -41.49 -8.90 -39.13
N ARG A 11 -41.34 -10.18 -39.51
CA ARG A 11 -40.85 -11.23 -38.61
C ARG A 11 -39.36 -11.14 -38.31
N TRP A 12 -38.55 -10.63 -39.24
CA TRP A 12 -37.11 -10.46 -39.04
C TRP A 12 -36.79 -9.26 -38.15
N TRP A 13 -37.55 -8.16 -38.26
CA TRP A 13 -37.39 -7.00 -37.37
C TRP A 13 -37.87 -7.28 -35.95
N VAL A 14 -38.96 -8.03 -35.77
CA VAL A 14 -39.42 -8.44 -34.42
C VAL A 14 -38.45 -9.44 -33.78
N ALA A 15 -37.83 -10.35 -34.55
CA ALA A 15 -36.82 -11.26 -34.01
C ALA A 15 -35.51 -10.53 -33.60
N LEU A 16 -35.08 -9.53 -34.37
CA LEU A 16 -33.93 -8.66 -34.01
C LEU A 16 -34.25 -7.74 -32.83
N LEU A 17 -35.48 -7.24 -32.70
CA LEU A 17 -35.92 -6.48 -31.52
C LEU A 17 -36.07 -7.37 -30.28
N VAL A 18 -36.51 -8.62 -30.41
CA VAL A 18 -36.57 -9.56 -29.27
C VAL A 18 -35.17 -10.04 -28.86
N LEU A 19 -34.21 -10.17 -29.80
CA LEU A 19 -32.80 -10.45 -29.49
C LEU A 19 -32.06 -9.22 -28.93
N ALA A 20 -32.42 -8.00 -29.35
CA ALA A 20 -31.89 -6.77 -28.76
C ALA A 20 -32.49 -6.49 -27.36
N VAL A 21 -33.79 -6.77 -27.16
CA VAL A 21 -34.44 -6.65 -25.84
C VAL A 21 -34.02 -7.78 -24.88
N ALA A 22 -33.58 -8.94 -25.39
CA ALA A 22 -32.96 -9.99 -24.58
C ALA A 22 -31.50 -9.66 -24.20
N ALA A 23 -30.82 -8.78 -24.95
CA ALA A 23 -29.47 -8.31 -24.61
C ALA A 23 -29.46 -7.15 -23.59
N ASP A 24 -30.61 -6.48 -23.38
CA ASP A 24 -30.81 -5.42 -22.38
C ASP A 24 -31.58 -5.89 -21.13
N ALA A 25 -31.73 -7.20 -20.93
CA ALA A 25 -32.02 -7.72 -19.62
C ALA A 25 -30.73 -7.64 -18.79
N VAL A 26 -30.44 -6.45 -18.24
CA VAL A 26 -29.52 -6.31 -17.12
C VAL A 26 -30.12 -7.12 -15.97
N GLY A 27 -29.81 -8.41 -15.94
CA GLY A 27 -30.27 -9.31 -14.90
C GLY A 27 -29.72 -8.82 -13.57
N CYS A 28 -30.61 -8.55 -12.62
CA CYS A 28 -30.21 -8.35 -11.23
C CYS A 28 -29.41 -9.57 -10.78
N THR A 29 -28.13 -9.39 -10.45
CA THR A 29 -27.31 -10.47 -9.88
C THR A 29 -27.69 -10.64 -8.42
N SER A 30 -28.20 -11.82 -8.09
CA SER A 30 -28.54 -12.17 -6.71
C SER A 30 -27.31 -12.68 -5.97
N VAL A 31 -27.08 -12.18 -4.75
CA VAL A 31 -25.95 -12.62 -3.92
C VAL A 31 -26.46 -13.05 -2.55
N SER A 32 -26.18 -14.29 -2.20
CA SER A 32 -26.43 -14.87 -0.87
C SER A 32 -25.26 -15.75 -0.46
N TYR A 33 -25.42 -16.51 0.63
CA TYR A 33 -24.40 -17.42 1.11
C TYR A 33 -25.04 -18.59 1.87
N ASP A 34 -24.26 -19.65 2.05
CA ASP A 34 -24.56 -20.75 2.95
C ASP A 34 -23.30 -21.16 3.74
N ASP A 35 -23.36 -22.31 4.41
CA ASP A 35 -22.25 -22.85 5.20
C ASP A 35 -21.00 -23.18 4.37
N ARG A 36 -21.13 -23.30 3.05
CA ARG A 36 -20.05 -23.73 2.16
C ARG A 36 -19.40 -22.56 1.42
N SER A 37 -20.19 -21.62 0.90
CA SER A 37 -19.67 -20.59 -0.01
C SER A 37 -20.64 -19.41 -0.19
N LEU A 38 -20.17 -18.39 -0.92
CA LEU A 38 -21.07 -17.43 -1.53
C LEU A 38 -21.88 -18.08 -2.65
N VAL A 39 -23.13 -17.68 -2.80
CA VAL A 39 -24.05 -18.11 -3.84
C VAL A 39 -24.38 -16.91 -4.71
N ILE A 40 -23.91 -16.92 -5.96
CA ILE A 40 -24.14 -15.85 -6.94
C ILE A 40 -25.00 -16.42 -8.06
N ASP A 41 -26.17 -15.83 -8.28
CA ASP A 41 -27.17 -16.30 -9.25
C ASP A 41 -27.53 -17.79 -9.08
N GLY A 42 -27.70 -18.19 -7.82
CA GLY A 42 -28.03 -19.56 -7.44
C GLY A 42 -26.88 -20.56 -7.59
N GLN A 43 -25.68 -20.12 -7.97
CA GLN A 43 -24.49 -20.96 -8.09
C GLN A 43 -23.52 -20.70 -6.95
N ARG A 44 -23.11 -21.76 -6.25
CA ARG A 44 -22.03 -21.68 -5.27
C ARG A 44 -20.70 -21.38 -5.96
N ARG A 45 -19.91 -20.45 -5.43
CA ARG A 45 -18.65 -19.98 -6.05
C ARG A 45 -17.49 -19.94 -5.06
N ILE A 46 -16.30 -20.24 -5.55
CA ILE A 46 -15.04 -19.85 -4.88
C ILE A 46 -14.68 -18.48 -5.44
N ILE A 47 -14.65 -17.46 -4.60
CA ILE A 47 -14.23 -16.12 -5.01
C ILE A 47 -12.78 -15.91 -4.63
N LEU A 48 -11.93 -15.71 -5.65
CA LEU A 48 -10.54 -15.29 -5.49
C LEU A 48 -10.50 -13.76 -5.62
N SER A 49 -10.10 -13.08 -4.56
CA SER A 49 -10.09 -11.61 -4.49
C SER A 49 -8.67 -11.06 -4.36
N GLY A 50 -8.47 -9.80 -4.72
CA GLY A 50 -7.24 -9.06 -4.44
C GLY A 50 -7.50 -7.57 -4.23
N SER A 51 -6.77 -6.97 -3.29
CA SER A 51 -7.07 -5.61 -2.82
C SER A 51 -6.34 -4.51 -3.57
N ILE A 52 -7.02 -3.77 -4.46
CA ILE A 52 -6.45 -2.59 -5.15
C ILE A 52 -7.06 -1.33 -4.55
N HIS A 53 -6.26 -0.56 -3.84
CA HIS A 53 -6.73 0.70 -3.25
C HIS A 53 -6.67 1.84 -4.27
N TYR A 54 -7.84 2.30 -4.72
CA TYR A 54 -7.94 3.31 -5.79
C TYR A 54 -7.12 4.58 -5.54
N PRO A 55 -6.96 5.13 -4.31
CA PRO A 55 -6.15 6.33 -4.13
C PRO A 55 -4.64 6.09 -4.17
N ARG A 56 -4.19 4.83 -4.05
CA ARG A 56 -2.76 4.45 -4.08
C ARG A 56 -2.22 4.23 -5.50
N SER A 57 -3.04 4.45 -6.51
CA SER A 57 -2.69 4.44 -7.94
C SER A 57 -3.47 5.54 -8.66
N THR A 58 -3.12 5.85 -9.90
CA THR A 58 -3.82 6.89 -10.66
C THR A 58 -4.99 6.29 -11.49
N PRO A 59 -6.01 7.09 -11.85
CA PRO A 59 -7.09 6.64 -12.70
C PRO A 59 -6.66 6.07 -14.05
N GLU A 60 -5.50 6.47 -14.55
CA GLU A 60 -4.90 5.94 -15.78
C GLU A 60 -4.27 4.56 -15.58
N MET A 61 -3.85 4.23 -14.37
CA MET A 61 -3.31 2.90 -14.02
C MET A 61 -4.42 1.87 -13.77
N TRP A 62 -5.57 2.27 -13.23
CA TRP A 62 -6.61 1.33 -12.79
C TRP A 62 -7.02 0.29 -13.85
N PRO A 63 -7.28 0.64 -15.13
CA PRO A 63 -7.67 -0.37 -16.13
C PRO A 63 -6.61 -1.45 -16.33
N ASP A 64 -5.32 -1.08 -16.34
CA ASP A 64 -4.21 -2.03 -16.50
C ASP A 64 -4.02 -2.89 -15.24
N LEU A 65 -4.10 -2.29 -14.05
CA LEU A 65 -4.06 -3.02 -12.79
C LEU A 65 -5.21 -4.03 -12.69
N ILE A 66 -6.44 -3.65 -13.04
CA ILE A 66 -7.60 -4.55 -13.00
C ILE A 66 -7.48 -5.65 -14.07
N LYS A 67 -7.00 -5.31 -15.27
CA LYS A 67 -6.75 -6.29 -16.33
C LYS A 67 -5.74 -7.35 -15.88
N LYS A 68 -4.59 -6.93 -15.35
CA LYS A 68 -3.55 -7.85 -14.84
C LYS A 68 -4.05 -8.69 -13.66
N ALA A 69 -4.95 -8.16 -12.82
CA ALA A 69 -5.60 -8.91 -11.74
C ALA A 69 -6.49 -10.03 -12.29
N LYS A 70 -7.33 -9.70 -13.29
CA LYS A 70 -8.16 -10.67 -14.01
C LYS A 70 -7.32 -11.76 -14.69
N GLU A 71 -6.27 -11.34 -15.40
CA GLU A 71 -5.33 -12.27 -16.06
C GLU A 71 -4.53 -13.12 -15.07
N GLY A 72 -4.42 -12.67 -13.81
CA GLY A 72 -3.86 -13.40 -12.68
C GLY A 72 -4.83 -14.41 -12.06
N GLY A 73 -6.07 -14.50 -12.55
CA GLY A 73 -7.07 -15.48 -12.10
C GLY A 73 -7.97 -15.01 -10.96
N LEU A 74 -7.98 -13.70 -10.64
CA LEU A 74 -8.92 -13.14 -9.66
C LEU A 74 -10.32 -12.99 -10.26
N ASP A 75 -11.35 -13.21 -9.43
CA ASP A 75 -12.76 -12.94 -9.76
C ASP A 75 -13.21 -11.56 -9.28
N ALA A 76 -12.63 -11.08 -8.18
CA ALA A 76 -13.05 -9.87 -7.50
C ALA A 76 -11.89 -8.93 -7.16
N ILE A 77 -12.17 -7.63 -7.17
CA ILE A 77 -11.28 -6.60 -6.61
C ILE A 77 -11.86 -6.09 -5.30
N GLU A 78 -11.04 -6.03 -4.27
CA GLU A 78 -11.42 -5.47 -2.97
C GLU A 78 -10.81 -4.09 -2.78
N THR A 79 -11.54 -3.17 -2.15
CA THR A 79 -10.97 -1.87 -1.73
C THR A 79 -11.67 -1.32 -0.50
N TYR A 80 -10.89 -0.61 0.32
CA TYR A 80 -11.40 0.27 1.37
C TYR A 80 -12.01 1.55 0.83
N ILE A 81 -12.78 2.26 1.66
CA ILE A 81 -13.16 3.66 1.47
C ILE A 81 -12.39 4.57 2.42
N PHE A 82 -11.74 5.60 1.86
CA PHE A 82 -10.80 6.46 2.60
C PHE A 82 -11.49 7.76 3.05
N TRP A 83 -12.21 7.72 4.18
CA TRP A 83 -13.07 8.82 4.64
C TRP A 83 -12.33 10.16 4.74
N ASN A 84 -11.15 10.22 5.36
CA ASN A 84 -10.37 11.44 5.49
C ASN A 84 -10.01 12.11 4.14
N GLY A 85 -9.82 11.32 3.07
CA GLY A 85 -9.58 11.83 1.73
C GLY A 85 -10.86 12.25 1.00
N HIS A 86 -11.97 11.58 1.30
CA HIS A 86 -13.29 11.93 0.76
C HIS A 86 -13.97 13.08 1.49
N GLU A 87 -13.65 13.38 2.75
CA GLU A 87 -14.20 14.49 3.54
C GLU A 87 -13.07 15.22 4.30
N PRO A 88 -12.12 15.86 3.58
CA PRO A 88 -10.99 16.55 4.19
C PRO A 88 -11.41 17.65 5.16
N HIS A 89 -12.57 18.27 4.90
CA HIS A 89 -13.26 19.17 5.83
C HIS A 89 -14.69 18.69 6.02
N ARG A 90 -15.23 18.84 7.22
CA ARG A 90 -16.60 18.41 7.56
C ARG A 90 -17.62 18.94 6.54
N ARG A 91 -18.34 18.01 5.91
CA ARG A 91 -19.34 18.17 4.85
C ARG A 91 -18.83 18.75 3.52
N GLN A 92 -17.52 18.76 3.30
CA GLN A 92 -16.93 19.10 2.02
C GLN A 92 -16.31 17.85 1.41
N TYR A 93 -16.92 17.34 0.35
CA TYR A 93 -16.57 16.03 -0.19
C TYR A 93 -15.69 16.10 -1.43
N ASN A 94 -14.76 15.17 -1.56
CA ASN A 94 -13.91 14.97 -2.73
C ASN A 94 -14.14 13.57 -3.33
N PHE A 95 -14.53 13.53 -4.60
CA PHE A 95 -14.69 12.29 -5.38
C PHE A 95 -14.06 12.44 -6.78
N GLU A 96 -13.01 13.26 -6.88
CA GLU A 96 -12.31 13.56 -8.14
C GLU A 96 -10.93 12.89 -8.19
N GLY A 97 -10.38 12.75 -9.41
CA GLY A 97 -9.04 12.19 -9.62
C GLY A 97 -8.87 10.81 -9.00
N ASN A 98 -7.80 10.62 -8.23
CA ASN A 98 -7.53 9.37 -7.50
C ASN A 98 -8.62 9.00 -6.47
N TYR A 99 -9.55 9.90 -6.13
CA TYR A 99 -10.69 9.64 -5.24
C TYR A 99 -12.01 9.43 -6.00
N ASP A 100 -12.00 9.30 -7.33
CA ASP A 100 -13.20 8.93 -8.10
C ASP A 100 -13.50 7.43 -7.98
N VAL A 101 -14.06 7.07 -6.82
CA VAL A 101 -14.42 5.69 -6.47
C VAL A 101 -15.49 5.11 -7.40
N VAL A 102 -16.40 5.93 -7.93
CA VAL A 102 -17.44 5.46 -8.86
C VAL A 102 -16.80 5.06 -10.19
N ARG A 103 -15.86 5.87 -10.71
CA ARG A 103 -15.08 5.47 -11.89
C ARG A 103 -14.32 4.18 -11.63
N PHE A 104 -13.68 4.03 -10.47
CA PHE A 104 -12.96 2.80 -10.14
C PHE A 104 -13.85 1.55 -10.20
N PHE A 105 -15.04 1.56 -9.57
CA PHE A 105 -15.98 0.43 -9.66
C PHE A 105 -16.51 0.21 -11.09
N LYS A 106 -16.68 1.27 -11.88
CA LYS A 106 -17.01 1.12 -13.31
C LYS A 106 -15.89 0.44 -14.09
N GLU A 107 -14.63 0.71 -13.80
CA GLU A 107 -13.52 -0.01 -14.45
C GLU A 107 -13.51 -1.50 -14.07
N ILE A 108 -13.82 -1.83 -12.82
CA ILE A 108 -13.99 -3.23 -12.38
C ILE A 108 -15.15 -3.90 -13.15
N GLN A 109 -16.28 -3.21 -13.26
CA GLN A 109 -17.45 -3.68 -14.02
C GLN A 109 -17.13 -3.86 -15.51
N ASN A 110 -16.42 -2.92 -16.13
CA ASN A 110 -15.99 -2.98 -17.53
C ASN A 110 -15.05 -4.16 -17.78
N ALA A 111 -14.20 -4.48 -16.80
CA ALA A 111 -13.37 -5.68 -16.85
C ALA A 111 -14.17 -6.98 -16.65
N GLY A 112 -15.47 -6.90 -16.30
CA GLY A 112 -16.32 -8.06 -16.02
C GLY A 112 -15.90 -8.82 -14.76
N MET A 113 -15.40 -8.09 -13.76
CA MET A 113 -15.03 -8.63 -12.45
C MET A 113 -16.06 -8.22 -11.40
N TYR A 114 -16.11 -8.97 -10.31
CA TYR A 114 -16.84 -8.57 -9.10
C TYR A 114 -16.03 -7.58 -8.26
N ALA A 115 -16.68 -6.99 -7.26
CA ALA A 115 -16.04 -6.11 -6.32
C ALA A 115 -16.48 -6.35 -4.87
N ILE A 116 -15.56 -6.11 -3.94
CA ILE A 116 -15.81 -6.13 -2.49
C ILE A 116 -15.58 -4.71 -1.96
N LEU A 117 -16.65 -4.08 -1.46
CA LEU A 117 -16.63 -2.70 -0.98
C LEU A 117 -16.43 -2.67 0.54
N ARG A 118 -15.22 -2.35 1.01
CA ARG A 118 -14.95 -2.25 2.45
C ARG A 118 -15.11 -0.82 2.93
N ILE A 119 -16.33 -0.46 3.36
CA ILE A 119 -16.64 0.93 3.68
C ILE A 119 -15.88 1.40 4.93
N GLY A 120 -15.75 0.55 5.95
CA GLY A 120 -15.19 0.93 7.25
C GLY A 120 -16.24 1.63 8.12
N PRO A 121 -16.13 2.95 8.42
CA PRO A 121 -15.21 3.92 7.83
C PRO A 121 -13.89 4.07 8.56
N TYR A 122 -13.70 3.40 9.70
CA TYR A 122 -12.35 3.05 10.14
C TYR A 122 -11.86 1.85 9.31
N ILE A 123 -10.66 1.95 8.76
CA ILE A 123 -10.11 0.98 7.79
C ILE A 123 -8.72 0.47 8.15
N CYS A 124 -8.07 1.03 9.18
CA CYS A 124 -6.65 0.80 9.46
C CYS A 124 -5.76 1.10 8.21
N ALA A 125 -5.52 0.08 7.39
CA ALA A 125 -4.93 0.12 6.04
C ALA A 125 -3.54 0.77 5.95
N GLU A 126 -2.82 0.89 7.08
CA GLU A 126 -1.61 1.71 7.18
C GLU A 126 -1.82 3.14 6.64
N TRP A 127 -3.06 3.60 6.78
CA TRP A 127 -3.54 4.87 6.26
C TRP A 127 -3.71 5.86 7.40
N ASN A 128 -3.40 7.12 7.13
CA ASN A 128 -3.37 8.23 8.03
C ASN A 128 -4.64 8.24 8.88
N TYR A 129 -4.46 8.14 10.20
CA TYR A 129 -5.55 8.13 11.17
C TYR A 129 -6.59 7.02 11.01
N GLY A 130 -6.20 5.90 10.41
CA GLY A 130 -7.06 4.75 10.16
C GLY A 130 -8.19 5.04 9.16
N GLY A 131 -8.01 6.08 8.32
CA GLY A 131 -9.03 6.58 7.40
C GLY A 131 -9.98 7.60 8.01
N LEU A 132 -9.97 7.82 9.33
CA LEU A 132 -10.86 8.76 9.99
C LEU A 132 -10.39 10.21 9.77
N PRO A 133 -11.29 11.18 9.51
CA PRO A 133 -10.89 12.59 9.44
C PRO A 133 -10.47 13.15 10.80
N ALA A 134 -9.36 13.90 10.85
CA ALA A 134 -8.85 14.49 12.09
C ALA A 134 -9.84 15.50 12.73
N TRP A 135 -10.66 16.19 11.92
CA TRP A 135 -11.67 17.14 12.39
C TRP A 135 -12.77 16.50 13.26
N LEU A 136 -12.92 15.16 13.25
CA LEU A 136 -13.83 14.49 14.17
C LEU A 136 -13.50 14.80 15.63
N ARG A 137 -12.22 15.01 15.98
CA ARG A 137 -11.78 15.36 17.33
C ARG A 137 -12.23 16.74 17.80
N ASP A 138 -12.66 17.62 16.89
CA ASP A 138 -13.17 18.94 17.24
C ASP A 138 -14.62 18.90 17.75
N ILE A 139 -15.31 17.75 17.57
CA ILE A 139 -16.69 17.57 18.00
C ILE A 139 -16.72 17.33 19.52
N PRO A 140 -17.47 18.14 20.30
CA PRO A 140 -17.57 17.95 21.74
C PRO A 140 -18.10 16.57 22.12
N GLY A 141 -17.44 15.91 23.07
CA GLY A 141 -17.84 14.59 23.57
C GLY A 141 -17.53 13.42 22.62
N MET A 142 -16.80 13.65 21.53
CA MET A 142 -16.41 12.62 20.57
C MET A 142 -15.58 11.51 21.22
N GLN A 143 -15.97 10.25 20.96
CA GLN A 143 -15.21 9.05 21.31
C GLN A 143 -15.24 8.10 20.12
N PHE A 144 -14.08 7.75 19.60
CA PHE A 144 -14.03 6.91 18.41
C PHE A 144 -14.33 5.46 18.76
N ARG A 145 -15.08 4.80 17.86
CA ARG A 145 -15.31 3.34 17.87
C ARG A 145 -15.80 2.82 19.22
N LEU A 146 -16.73 3.56 19.81
CA LEU A 146 -17.46 3.26 21.04
C LEU A 146 -18.91 3.70 20.84
N HIS A 147 -19.83 3.22 21.68
CA HIS A 147 -21.23 3.63 21.63
C HIS A 147 -21.34 5.09 22.07
N ASN A 148 -21.26 5.99 21.10
CA ASN A 148 -21.08 7.42 21.27
C ASN A 148 -21.85 8.15 20.17
N GLU A 149 -22.95 8.78 20.55
CA GLU A 149 -23.88 9.43 19.62
C GLU A 149 -23.20 10.41 18.63
N PRO A 150 -22.24 11.28 19.03
CA PRO A 150 -21.50 12.10 18.07
C PRO A 150 -20.75 11.31 17.00
N PHE A 151 -20.04 10.24 17.38
CA PHE A 151 -19.29 9.40 16.45
C PHE A 151 -20.23 8.62 15.52
N GLU A 152 -21.26 8.00 16.10
CA GLU A 152 -22.27 7.22 15.39
C GLU A 152 -23.00 8.05 14.32
N ASN A 153 -23.41 9.28 14.67
CA ASN A 153 -24.05 10.20 13.72
C ASN A 153 -23.15 10.55 12.53
N GLU A 154 -21.86 10.79 12.77
CA GLU A 154 -20.90 11.10 11.71
C GLU A 154 -20.60 9.87 10.84
N MET A 155 -20.40 8.70 11.47
CA MET A 155 -20.19 7.42 10.79
C MET A 155 -21.41 7.03 9.92
N GLU A 156 -22.63 7.16 10.44
CA GLU A 156 -23.86 6.89 9.69
C GLU A 156 -24.01 7.87 8.53
N THR A 157 -23.72 9.16 8.74
CA THR A 157 -23.80 10.17 7.67
C THR A 157 -22.86 9.82 6.51
N PHE A 158 -21.59 9.52 6.80
CA PHE A 158 -20.62 9.19 5.77
C PHE A 158 -20.92 7.84 5.10
N THR A 159 -21.26 6.81 5.88
CA THR A 159 -21.63 5.49 5.34
C THR A 159 -22.83 5.59 4.40
N THR A 160 -23.87 6.32 4.82
CA THR A 160 -25.08 6.56 4.01
C THR A 160 -24.75 7.30 2.72
N LEU A 161 -23.84 8.30 2.76
CA LEU A 161 -23.38 9.00 1.56
C LEU A 161 -22.73 8.05 0.55
N ILE A 162 -21.82 7.20 1.01
CA ILE A 162 -21.11 6.24 0.15
C ILE A 162 -22.10 5.23 -0.43
N VAL A 163 -22.98 4.66 0.40
CA VAL A 163 -24.02 3.73 -0.07
C VAL A 163 -24.90 4.38 -1.11
N ASN A 164 -25.40 5.60 -0.86
CA ASN A 164 -26.26 6.30 -1.82
C ASN A 164 -25.51 6.56 -3.14
N LYS A 165 -24.24 6.98 -3.07
CA LYS A 165 -23.43 7.19 -4.28
C LYS A 165 -23.26 5.91 -5.10
N MET A 166 -23.06 4.77 -4.45
CA MET A 166 -23.00 3.45 -5.11
C MET A 166 -24.37 3.04 -5.67
N LYS A 167 -25.46 3.27 -4.94
CA LYS A 167 -26.83 2.97 -5.38
C LYS A 167 -27.27 3.80 -6.58
N ASP A 168 -27.03 5.10 -6.53
CA ASP A 168 -27.34 6.04 -7.61
C ASP A 168 -26.57 5.69 -8.89
N SER A 169 -25.36 5.17 -8.72
CA SER A 169 -24.51 4.67 -9.80
C SER A 169 -24.82 3.22 -10.20
N LYS A 170 -25.75 2.54 -9.53
CA LYS A 170 -26.12 1.12 -9.74
C LYS A 170 -24.95 0.15 -9.60
N MET A 171 -24.11 0.35 -8.58
CA MET A 171 -22.88 -0.43 -8.39
C MET A 171 -23.08 -1.70 -7.56
N PHE A 172 -24.19 -1.87 -6.85
CA PHE A 172 -24.50 -3.15 -6.17
C PHE A 172 -24.98 -4.22 -7.14
N ALA A 173 -24.63 -5.49 -6.89
CA ALA A 173 -24.94 -6.62 -7.76
C ALA A 173 -26.43 -6.74 -8.11
N GLU A 174 -27.32 -6.57 -7.14
CA GLU A 174 -28.77 -6.60 -7.39
C GLU A 174 -29.25 -5.47 -8.32
N GLN A 175 -28.47 -4.39 -8.49
CA GLN A 175 -28.74 -3.30 -9.42
C GLN A 175 -28.06 -3.48 -10.79
N GLY A 176 -27.35 -4.59 -10.99
CA GLY A 176 -26.54 -4.90 -12.18
C GLY A 176 -25.08 -4.44 -12.07
N GLY A 177 -24.63 -3.99 -10.89
CA GLY A 177 -23.26 -3.56 -10.64
C GLY A 177 -22.32 -4.68 -10.21
N PRO A 178 -21.01 -4.39 -9.99
CA PRO A 178 -20.03 -5.41 -9.66
C PRO A 178 -19.97 -5.76 -8.16
N ILE A 179 -20.52 -4.94 -7.24
CA ILE A 179 -20.30 -5.10 -5.80
C ILE A 179 -21.12 -6.29 -5.27
N ILE A 180 -20.44 -7.34 -4.80
CA ILE A 180 -21.05 -8.58 -4.27
C ILE A 180 -20.97 -8.69 -2.75
N LEU A 181 -20.10 -7.93 -2.09
CA LEU A 181 -19.97 -7.89 -0.64
C LEU A 181 -19.69 -6.46 -0.20
N ALA A 182 -20.18 -6.11 0.99
CA ALA A 182 -19.83 -4.87 1.66
C ALA A 182 -19.32 -5.13 3.09
N GLN A 183 -18.31 -4.38 3.55
CA GLN A 183 -17.82 -4.47 4.92
C GLN A 183 -18.15 -3.20 5.71
N ILE A 184 -18.60 -3.39 6.94
CA ILE A 184 -18.71 -2.35 7.96
C ILE A 184 -17.69 -2.62 9.07
N GLU A 185 -17.09 -1.55 9.57
CA GLU A 185 -15.94 -1.56 10.48
C GLU A 185 -14.69 -2.30 9.93
N ASN A 186 -13.61 -2.29 10.71
CA ASN A 186 -12.40 -3.05 10.42
C ASN A 186 -11.70 -3.53 11.69
N GLU A 187 -11.53 -4.85 11.81
CA GLU A 187 -10.76 -5.51 12.88
C GLU A 187 -11.08 -5.03 14.31
N TYR A 188 -12.36 -4.77 14.60
CA TYR A 188 -12.76 -4.25 15.90
C TYR A 188 -12.53 -5.26 17.03
N GLY A 189 -12.76 -6.56 16.78
CA GLY A 189 -12.56 -7.62 17.77
C GLY A 189 -11.13 -7.66 18.33
N ASN A 190 -10.12 -7.31 17.53
CA ASN A 190 -8.71 -7.25 17.96
C ASN A 190 -8.44 -6.24 19.09
N ILE A 191 -9.29 -5.22 19.21
CA ILE A 191 -9.14 -4.15 20.22
C ILE A 191 -10.25 -4.15 21.28
N MET A 192 -11.38 -4.80 21.01
CA MET A 192 -12.60 -4.70 21.82
C MET A 192 -12.34 -4.99 23.31
N GLY A 193 -11.63 -6.09 23.61
CA GLY A 193 -11.27 -6.46 24.98
C GLY A 193 -10.22 -5.57 25.66
N LYS A 194 -9.60 -4.63 24.93
CA LYS A 194 -8.61 -3.67 25.42
C LYS A 194 -9.18 -2.27 25.61
N LEU A 195 -10.45 -2.05 25.23
CA LEU A 195 -11.14 -0.79 25.45
C LEU A 195 -11.53 -0.64 26.92
N ASN A 196 -11.71 0.61 27.35
CA ASN A 196 -12.03 0.93 28.75
C ASN A 196 -13.51 0.74 29.12
N ASN A 197 -14.36 0.32 28.18
CA ASN A 197 -15.79 0.11 28.38
C ASN A 197 -16.34 -0.99 27.45
N ASN A 198 -16.31 -2.25 27.92
CA ASN A 198 -16.73 -3.40 27.12
C ASN A 198 -18.22 -3.37 26.73
N GLN A 199 -19.08 -2.82 27.61
CA GLN A 199 -20.52 -2.71 27.31
C GLN A 199 -20.75 -1.76 26.13
N SER A 200 -20.13 -0.58 26.18
CA SER A 200 -20.20 0.40 25.08
C SER A 200 -19.55 -0.13 23.79
N ALA A 201 -18.50 -0.95 23.90
CA ALA A 201 -17.87 -1.58 22.74
C ALA A 201 -18.79 -2.61 22.06
N SER A 202 -19.49 -3.43 22.85
CA SER A 202 -20.50 -4.36 22.35
C SER A 202 -21.69 -3.62 21.73
N GLU A 203 -22.24 -2.61 22.42
CA GLU A 203 -23.34 -1.79 21.88
C GLU A 203 -22.97 -1.14 20.54
N TYR A 204 -21.74 -0.63 20.40
CA TYR A 204 -21.23 -0.05 19.16
C TYR A 204 -21.18 -1.04 18.01
N ILE A 205 -20.65 -2.25 18.22
CA ILE A 205 -20.46 -3.19 17.12
C ILE A 205 -21.79 -3.74 16.60
N HIS A 206 -22.76 -3.96 17.50
CA HIS A 206 -24.13 -4.32 17.12
C HIS A 206 -24.84 -3.14 16.44
N TRP A 207 -24.66 -1.91 16.93
CA TRP A 207 -25.16 -0.71 16.25
C TRP A 207 -24.59 -0.58 14.82
N CYS A 208 -23.29 -0.84 14.61
CA CYS A 208 -22.67 -0.78 13.29
C CYS A 208 -23.35 -1.76 12.31
N ALA A 209 -23.56 -2.99 12.75
CA ALA A 209 -24.22 -4.02 11.96
C ALA A 209 -25.68 -3.65 11.65
N ASP A 210 -26.43 -3.14 12.63
CA ASP A 210 -27.81 -2.69 12.42
C ASP A 210 -27.90 -1.48 11.49
N MET A 211 -27.02 -0.50 11.64
CA MET A 211 -26.94 0.66 10.75
C MET A 211 -26.63 0.23 9.32
N ALA A 212 -25.64 -0.64 9.12
CA ALA A 212 -25.27 -1.17 7.81
C ALA A 212 -26.43 -1.96 7.15
N ASN A 213 -27.13 -2.80 7.92
CA ASN A 213 -28.28 -3.55 7.40
C ASN A 213 -29.47 -2.65 7.04
N LYS A 214 -29.73 -1.58 7.80
CA LYS A 214 -30.77 -0.58 7.46
C LYS A 214 -30.50 0.13 6.13
N GLN A 215 -29.25 0.19 5.69
CA GLN A 215 -28.91 0.75 4.38
C GLN A 215 -29.52 -0.05 3.22
N ASN A 216 -29.92 -1.32 3.41
CA ASN A 216 -30.57 -2.17 2.42
C ASN A 216 -29.86 -2.18 1.05
N VAL A 217 -28.61 -2.65 1.03
CA VAL A 217 -27.73 -2.62 -0.16
C VAL A 217 -27.91 -3.81 -1.09
N GLY A 218 -28.68 -4.83 -0.69
CA GLY A 218 -28.98 -6.00 -1.52
C GLY A 218 -27.85 -7.04 -1.60
N VAL A 219 -26.78 -6.88 -0.83
CA VAL A 219 -25.67 -7.83 -0.76
C VAL A 219 -25.26 -8.11 0.69
N PRO A 220 -24.62 -9.25 0.98
CA PRO A 220 -24.17 -9.58 2.32
C PRO A 220 -23.21 -8.56 2.92
N TRP A 221 -23.37 -8.29 4.21
CA TRP A 221 -22.43 -7.54 5.02
C TRP A 221 -21.42 -8.46 5.72
N ILE A 222 -20.15 -8.07 5.70
CA ILE A 222 -19.05 -8.76 6.37
C ILE A 222 -18.41 -7.88 7.46
N MET A 223 -17.72 -8.50 8.42
CA MET A 223 -16.87 -7.84 9.41
C MET A 223 -15.61 -8.70 9.67
N CYS A 224 -14.42 -8.16 9.44
CA CYS A 224 -13.18 -8.91 9.65
C CYS A 224 -12.73 -8.90 11.12
N GLN A 225 -12.13 -10.01 11.57
CA GLN A 225 -11.61 -10.21 12.94
C GLN A 225 -12.65 -9.86 14.02
N GLN A 226 -13.89 -10.35 13.84
CA GLN A 226 -15.00 -10.14 14.77
C GLN A 226 -15.56 -11.49 15.19
N ASP A 227 -14.88 -12.18 16.12
CA ASP A 227 -15.20 -13.57 16.51
C ASP A 227 -15.87 -13.71 17.89
N ASP A 228 -15.54 -12.83 18.85
CA ASP A 228 -16.01 -12.93 20.23
C ASP A 228 -17.45 -12.44 20.43
N ASP A 229 -17.83 -11.35 19.74
CA ASP A 229 -19.16 -10.74 19.82
C ASP A 229 -19.66 -10.44 18.40
N VAL A 230 -20.18 -11.47 17.72
CA VAL A 230 -20.56 -11.40 16.30
C VAL A 230 -22.03 -10.98 16.15
N PRO A 231 -22.33 -9.83 15.53
CA PRO A 231 -23.72 -9.45 15.26
C PRO A 231 -24.43 -10.47 14.35
N HIS A 232 -25.72 -10.74 14.60
CA HIS A 232 -26.45 -11.84 13.95
C HIS A 232 -26.63 -11.70 12.43
N ASN A 233 -26.54 -10.49 11.90
CA ASN A 233 -26.85 -10.09 10.52
C ASN A 233 -25.60 -9.75 9.67
N VAL A 234 -24.43 -10.22 10.10
CA VAL A 234 -23.17 -10.11 9.35
C VAL A 234 -22.44 -11.45 9.29
N VAL A 235 -21.54 -11.58 8.32
CA VAL A 235 -20.58 -12.69 8.21
C VAL A 235 -19.24 -12.22 8.77
N ASN A 236 -18.75 -12.85 9.84
CA ASN A 236 -17.40 -12.60 10.31
C ASN A 236 -16.37 -13.26 9.39
N THR A 237 -15.20 -12.63 9.23
CA THR A 237 -14.13 -13.09 8.34
C THR A 237 -12.78 -13.07 9.04
N CYS A 238 -11.80 -13.77 8.48
CA CYS A 238 -10.44 -13.84 9.02
C CYS A 238 -9.46 -12.98 8.21
N ASN A 239 -8.47 -12.41 8.91
CA ASN A 239 -7.30 -11.73 8.34
C ASN A 239 -6.02 -12.41 8.86
N GLY A 240 -4.94 -12.37 8.09
CA GLY A 240 -3.64 -12.83 8.57
C GLY A 240 -2.72 -13.37 7.48
N PHE A 241 -1.56 -13.86 7.92
CA PHE A 241 -0.72 -14.70 7.05
C PHE A 241 -1.37 -16.06 6.80
N TYR A 242 -2.11 -16.60 7.78
CA TYR A 242 -2.75 -17.90 7.72
C TYR A 242 -4.13 -17.89 8.37
N CYS A 243 -5.17 -18.27 7.62
CA CYS A 243 -6.55 -18.48 8.11
C CYS A 243 -7.04 -19.92 7.88
N HIS A 244 -6.14 -20.86 7.59
CA HIS A 244 -6.50 -22.23 7.19
C HIS A 244 -7.13 -23.04 8.34
N ASP A 245 -6.76 -22.79 9.59
CA ASP A 245 -7.35 -23.47 10.76
C ASP A 245 -8.54 -22.67 11.37
N TRP A 246 -8.81 -21.45 10.91
CA TRP A 246 -9.93 -20.64 11.38
C TRP A 246 -11.25 -21.06 10.72
N PHE A 247 -12.33 -21.10 11.49
CA PHE A 247 -13.70 -21.30 11.01
C PHE A 247 -14.65 -20.35 11.75
N PRO A 248 -15.70 -19.84 11.08
CA PRO A 248 -16.71 -19.07 11.79
C PRO A 248 -17.41 -19.94 12.85
N ASN A 249 -17.60 -19.39 14.06
CA ASN A 249 -18.28 -20.10 15.15
C ASN A 249 -19.79 -20.28 14.92
N ARG A 250 -20.38 -19.53 13.98
CA ARG A 250 -21.81 -19.61 13.63
C ARG A 250 -22.02 -20.55 12.45
N THR A 251 -23.10 -21.33 12.50
CA THR A 251 -23.52 -22.17 11.37
C THR A 251 -24.20 -21.35 10.28
N GLY A 252 -24.18 -21.85 9.04
CA GLY A 252 -24.85 -21.22 7.90
C GLY A 252 -24.14 -19.99 7.32
N ILE A 253 -22.88 -19.73 7.71
CA ILE A 253 -22.03 -18.71 7.11
C ILE A 253 -20.76 -19.34 6.53
N PRO A 254 -20.25 -18.84 5.40
CA PRO A 254 -19.09 -19.43 4.73
C PRO A 254 -17.79 -18.98 5.39
N LYS A 255 -16.74 -19.78 5.20
CA LYS A 255 -15.37 -19.39 5.54
C LYS A 255 -14.83 -18.38 4.53
N ILE A 256 -14.56 -17.15 4.98
CA ILE A 256 -14.00 -16.07 4.15
C ILE A 256 -12.70 -15.55 4.77
N TRP A 257 -11.66 -15.45 3.95
CA TRP A 257 -10.39 -14.82 4.29
C TRP A 257 -10.30 -13.49 3.55
N THR A 258 -10.49 -12.37 4.25
CA THR A 258 -10.52 -11.03 3.64
C THR A 258 -9.11 -10.50 3.37
N GLU A 259 -8.13 -10.79 4.23
CA GLU A 259 -6.75 -10.32 4.04
C GLU A 259 -5.71 -11.44 4.17
N ASN A 260 -5.27 -12.00 3.04
CA ASN A 260 -4.06 -12.83 2.99
C ASN A 260 -2.86 -11.92 2.77
N TRP A 261 -2.14 -11.56 3.85
CA TRP A 261 -1.07 -10.57 3.78
C TRP A 261 0.07 -11.03 2.86
N THR A 262 0.35 -10.26 1.79
CA THR A 262 1.31 -10.68 0.73
C THR A 262 2.78 -10.47 1.06
N GLY A 263 3.03 -9.82 2.19
CA GLY A 263 4.29 -9.27 2.65
C GLY A 263 3.99 -8.46 3.89
N TRP A 264 4.63 -7.32 4.04
CA TRP A 264 4.31 -6.37 5.11
C TRP A 264 4.43 -4.94 4.60
N PHE A 265 3.81 -4.00 5.32
CA PHE A 265 3.99 -2.59 5.03
C PHE A 265 5.41 -2.14 5.31
N LYS A 266 5.79 -1.06 4.64
CA LYS A 266 7.09 -0.45 4.79
C LYS A 266 7.00 0.78 5.68
N ALA A 267 7.86 0.85 6.69
CA ALA A 267 7.98 1.98 7.60
C ALA A 267 9.38 2.60 7.52
N TRP A 268 9.49 3.89 7.81
CA TRP A 268 10.80 4.53 7.99
C TRP A 268 11.52 3.82 9.13
N ASP A 269 12.83 3.60 8.98
CA ASP A 269 13.69 2.80 9.88
C ASP A 269 13.58 1.27 9.74
N LYS A 270 12.64 0.75 8.94
CA LYS A 270 12.46 -0.70 8.72
C LYS A 270 13.00 -1.15 7.35
N PRO A 271 13.49 -2.40 7.26
CA PRO A 271 13.85 -3.03 5.99
C PRO A 271 12.60 -3.44 5.18
N ASP A 272 12.84 -3.94 3.97
CA ASP A 272 11.81 -4.48 3.09
C ASP A 272 11.46 -5.91 3.48
N PHE A 273 10.17 -6.16 3.77
CA PHE A 273 9.65 -7.47 4.11
C PHE A 273 9.21 -8.22 2.85
N HIS A 274 9.66 -9.46 2.71
CA HIS A 274 9.24 -10.33 1.61
C HIS A 274 8.58 -11.59 2.15
N ARG A 275 7.40 -11.91 1.64
CA ARG A 275 6.76 -13.21 1.84
C ARG A 275 6.90 -14.00 0.55
N SER A 276 7.45 -15.21 0.62
CA SER A 276 7.75 -15.99 -0.57
C SER A 276 6.49 -16.38 -1.36
N ALA A 277 6.64 -16.71 -2.64
CA ALA A 277 5.53 -17.13 -3.49
C ALA A 277 4.95 -18.48 -3.05
N GLU A 278 5.79 -19.31 -2.45
CA GLU A 278 5.47 -20.66 -1.98
C GLU A 278 4.56 -20.68 -0.76
N ASP A 279 4.58 -19.61 0.05
CA ASP A 279 3.87 -19.50 1.33
C ASP A 279 2.53 -18.72 1.24
N ILE A 280 2.21 -18.14 0.09
CA ILE A 280 1.06 -17.24 -0.11
C ILE A 280 -0.06 -17.89 -0.95
N ALA A 281 -1.29 -17.36 -0.82
CA ALA A 281 -2.46 -17.83 -1.57
C ALA A 281 -3.14 -16.79 -2.50
N PHE A 282 -3.15 -15.48 -2.17
CA PHE A 282 -3.73 -14.40 -3.01
C PHE A 282 -3.33 -12.98 -2.52
N ALA A 283 -4.03 -11.93 -2.96
CA ALA A 283 -3.85 -10.47 -2.76
C ALA A 283 -2.95 -9.75 -3.77
N TYR A 284 -3.20 -8.47 -4.07
CA TYR A 284 -2.72 -7.84 -5.31
C TYR A 284 -2.67 -6.31 -5.28
N HIS A 285 -1.54 -5.72 -5.69
CA HIS A 285 -1.17 -4.30 -5.79
C HIS A 285 -1.39 -3.41 -4.55
N GLY A 286 -0.30 -3.09 -3.85
CA GLY A 286 -0.33 -2.11 -2.76
C GLY A 286 -0.24 -0.64 -3.20
N GLY A 287 0.69 -0.28 -4.09
CA GLY A 287 0.81 1.05 -4.70
C GLY A 287 1.62 2.08 -3.90
N THR A 288 1.23 3.36 -3.97
CA THR A 288 1.96 4.50 -3.38
C THR A 288 1.04 5.35 -2.48
N ASN A 289 1.53 5.71 -1.29
CA ASN A 289 0.91 6.70 -0.41
C ASN A 289 1.20 8.14 -0.91
N PHE A 290 0.52 8.57 -1.97
CA PHE A 290 0.67 9.92 -2.52
C PHE A 290 0.29 11.02 -1.51
N GLY A 291 0.83 12.22 -1.71
CA GLY A 291 0.48 13.34 -0.84
C GLY A 291 0.94 13.18 0.61
N ARG A 292 0.19 13.79 1.54
CA ARG A 292 0.54 13.78 2.97
C ARG A 292 -0.52 13.14 3.87
N THR A 293 -1.74 12.95 3.38
CA THR A 293 -2.87 12.40 4.15
C THR A 293 -3.14 10.92 3.85
N SER A 294 -2.16 10.23 3.23
CA SER A 294 -2.25 8.81 2.87
C SER A 294 -1.58 7.90 3.88
N GLY A 295 -0.25 7.71 3.88
CA GLY A 295 0.40 6.82 4.84
C GLY A 295 0.51 7.42 6.24
N GLY A 296 0.40 6.61 7.30
CA GLY A 296 0.73 7.05 8.65
C GLY A 296 0.43 6.05 9.78
N PRO A 297 1.08 6.22 10.95
CA PRO A 297 2.25 7.06 11.21
C PRO A 297 3.52 6.33 10.75
N TYR A 298 4.57 7.06 10.36
CA TYR A 298 5.87 6.50 9.95
C TYR A 298 5.86 5.48 8.80
N ILE A 299 4.71 5.23 8.18
CA ILE A 299 4.60 4.47 6.93
C ILE A 299 5.29 5.24 5.81
N THR A 300 6.10 4.55 5.01
CA THR A 300 6.79 5.18 3.89
C THR A 300 5.82 5.59 2.78
N THR A 301 6.32 6.36 1.82
CA THR A 301 5.54 6.72 0.63
C THR A 301 5.27 5.49 -0.25
N SER A 302 6.20 4.54 -0.28
CA SER A 302 5.93 3.24 -0.92
C SER A 302 4.95 2.42 -0.08
N TYR A 303 3.97 1.81 -0.74
CA TYR A 303 3.11 0.79 -0.18
C TYR A 303 3.18 -0.49 -1.03
N ASP A 304 4.39 -0.87 -1.47
CA ASP A 304 4.62 -2.03 -2.35
C ASP A 304 4.07 -3.35 -1.78
N TYR A 305 4.23 -3.57 -0.46
CA TYR A 305 3.70 -4.71 0.30
C TYR A 305 4.18 -6.09 -0.20
N ASP A 306 5.26 -6.12 -1.01
CA ASP A 306 5.72 -7.29 -1.76
C ASP A 306 4.57 -7.93 -2.59
N ALA A 307 3.63 -7.12 -3.06
CA ALA A 307 2.43 -7.59 -3.72
C ALA A 307 2.74 -8.20 -5.12
N PRO A 308 1.88 -9.09 -5.65
CA PRO A 308 2.03 -9.67 -6.99
C PRO A 308 2.11 -8.65 -8.13
N LEU A 309 1.54 -7.45 -7.97
CA LEU A 309 2.07 -6.28 -8.67
C LEU A 309 2.85 -5.43 -7.71
N ASP A 310 4.02 -4.99 -8.16
CA ASP A 310 4.81 -4.02 -7.42
C ASP A 310 4.10 -2.65 -7.32
N GLU A 311 4.70 -1.74 -6.54
CA GLU A 311 4.26 -0.35 -6.37
C GLU A 311 3.93 0.36 -7.70
N TYR A 312 4.61 -0.02 -8.78
CA TYR A 312 4.53 0.64 -10.08
C TYR A 312 3.55 -0.04 -11.05
N GLY A 313 2.98 -1.18 -10.66
CA GLY A 313 2.07 -1.96 -11.49
C GLY A 313 2.75 -3.03 -12.37
N ASN A 314 4.05 -3.30 -12.19
CA ASN A 314 4.74 -4.39 -12.90
C ASN A 314 4.42 -5.74 -12.26
N LEU A 315 4.49 -6.81 -13.05
CA LEU A 315 4.32 -8.17 -12.54
C LEU A 315 5.54 -8.55 -11.66
N ARG A 316 5.29 -8.87 -10.39
CA ARG A 316 6.31 -9.39 -9.48
C ARG A 316 6.45 -10.89 -9.67
N GLN A 317 7.38 -11.30 -10.51
CA GLN A 317 7.67 -12.70 -10.78
C GLN A 317 8.73 -13.26 -9.82
N PRO A 318 8.52 -14.46 -9.24
CA PRO A 318 7.56 -15.49 -9.68
C PRO A 318 6.19 -15.42 -9.00
N LYS A 319 5.99 -14.55 -8.00
CA LYS A 319 4.79 -14.54 -7.16
C LYS A 319 3.49 -14.43 -7.96
N TYR A 320 3.43 -13.51 -8.93
CA TYR A 320 2.26 -13.34 -9.79
C TYR A 320 1.92 -14.60 -10.59
N GLY A 321 2.89 -15.16 -11.31
CA GLY A 321 2.64 -16.34 -12.16
C GLY A 321 2.37 -17.60 -11.34
N HIS A 322 3.03 -17.79 -10.20
CA HIS A 322 2.78 -18.93 -9.32
C HIS A 322 1.36 -18.91 -8.74
N LEU A 323 0.89 -17.73 -8.31
CA LEU A 323 -0.50 -17.55 -7.87
C LEU A 323 -1.48 -17.76 -9.02
N LYS A 324 -1.17 -17.27 -10.23
CA LYS A 324 -1.99 -17.53 -11.42
C LYS A 324 -2.15 -19.02 -11.72
N GLU A 325 -1.08 -19.81 -11.61
CA GLU A 325 -1.12 -21.27 -11.75
C GLU A 325 -2.01 -21.91 -10.67
N LEU A 326 -1.83 -21.51 -9.39
CA LEU A 326 -2.68 -21.95 -8.28
C LEU A 326 -4.16 -21.66 -8.55
N HIS A 327 -4.49 -20.41 -8.88
CA HIS A 327 -5.86 -19.97 -9.13
C HIS A 327 -6.49 -20.76 -10.28
N SER A 328 -5.77 -20.98 -11.38
CA SER A 328 -6.24 -21.77 -12.51
C SER A 328 -6.59 -23.20 -12.11
N VAL A 329 -5.75 -23.85 -11.29
CA VAL A 329 -5.99 -25.21 -10.83
C VAL A 329 -7.19 -25.28 -9.88
N LEU A 330 -7.32 -24.34 -8.94
CA LEU A 330 -8.51 -24.24 -8.07
C LEU A 330 -9.80 -24.06 -8.87
N LYS A 331 -9.78 -23.21 -9.90
CA LYS A 331 -10.93 -22.97 -10.77
C LYS A 331 -11.32 -24.19 -11.60
N SER A 332 -10.36 -25.00 -12.05
CA SER A 332 -10.66 -26.24 -12.78
C SER A 332 -11.45 -27.26 -11.96
N MET A 333 -11.44 -27.15 -10.63
CA MET A 333 -12.14 -28.05 -9.70
C MET A 333 -13.26 -27.38 -8.90
N GLU A 334 -13.60 -26.11 -9.20
CA GLU A 334 -14.54 -25.29 -8.41
C GLU A 334 -15.84 -26.03 -8.09
N LYS A 335 -16.47 -26.67 -9.08
CA LYS A 335 -17.72 -27.42 -8.90
C LYS A 335 -17.58 -28.53 -7.85
N THR A 336 -16.51 -29.31 -7.90
CA THR A 336 -16.24 -30.39 -6.94
C THR A 336 -15.96 -29.83 -5.55
N LEU A 337 -15.27 -28.69 -5.45
CA LEU A 337 -14.97 -28.05 -4.16
C LEU A 337 -16.22 -27.47 -3.49
N VAL A 338 -17.17 -26.92 -4.23
CA VAL A 338 -18.35 -26.24 -3.65
C VAL A 338 -19.59 -27.13 -3.48
N HIS A 339 -19.66 -28.25 -4.20
CA HIS A 339 -20.79 -29.21 -4.10
C HIS A 339 -20.38 -30.58 -3.56
N GLY A 340 -19.10 -30.95 -3.60
CA GLY A 340 -18.64 -32.24 -3.14
C GLY A 340 -18.59 -32.34 -1.62
N GLU A 341 -18.82 -33.56 -1.11
CA GLU A 341 -18.49 -33.91 0.27
C GLU A 341 -16.97 -33.96 0.43
N TYR A 342 -16.47 -33.63 1.63
CA TYR A 342 -15.03 -33.66 1.90
C TYR A 342 -14.70 -34.37 3.21
N PHE A 343 -13.54 -35.00 3.22
CA PHE A 343 -13.01 -35.70 4.39
C PHE A 343 -11.50 -35.57 4.45
N ASP A 344 -10.99 -35.39 5.66
CA ASP A 344 -9.57 -35.36 5.96
C ASP A 344 -9.11 -36.74 6.41
N THR A 345 -8.01 -37.22 5.83
CA THR A 345 -7.32 -38.44 6.25
C THR A 345 -5.91 -38.09 6.69
N ASN A 346 -5.54 -38.42 7.93
CA ASN A 346 -4.20 -38.19 8.45
C ASN A 346 -3.27 -39.36 8.11
N TYR A 347 -2.11 -39.07 7.53
CA TYR A 347 -1.09 -40.03 7.13
C TYR A 347 0.16 -39.91 8.03
N GLY A 348 -0.08 -39.82 9.34
CA GLY A 348 0.93 -39.54 10.36
C GLY A 348 0.84 -38.12 10.91
N ASP A 349 1.80 -37.75 11.75
CA ASP A 349 1.89 -36.41 12.29
C ASP A 349 2.25 -35.43 11.16
N ASN A 350 1.54 -34.31 11.05
CA ASN A 350 1.75 -33.23 10.08
C ASN A 350 1.44 -33.53 8.60
N ILE A 351 0.94 -34.73 8.26
CA ILE A 351 0.49 -35.05 6.89
C ILE A 351 -1.01 -35.29 6.86
N THR A 352 -1.73 -34.48 6.08
CA THR A 352 -3.18 -34.59 5.90
C THR A 352 -3.53 -34.62 4.42
N VAL A 353 -4.44 -35.52 4.05
CA VAL A 353 -5.03 -35.58 2.71
C VAL A 353 -6.50 -35.19 2.82
N THR A 354 -6.86 -34.05 2.24
CA THR A 354 -8.25 -33.62 2.11
C THR A 354 -8.76 -34.07 0.76
N LYS A 355 -9.77 -34.95 0.75
CA LYS A 355 -10.39 -35.46 -0.48
C LYS A 355 -11.82 -34.92 -0.60
N TYR A 356 -12.11 -34.34 -1.76
CA TYR A 356 -13.44 -33.90 -2.18
C TYR A 356 -14.02 -34.92 -3.15
N THR A 357 -15.28 -35.30 -2.97
CA THR A 357 -16.00 -36.25 -3.84
C THR A 357 -17.33 -35.69 -4.28
N LEU A 358 -17.55 -35.65 -5.60
CA LEU A 358 -18.82 -35.28 -6.22
C LEU A 358 -19.11 -36.25 -7.37
N ASP A 359 -20.21 -36.98 -7.26
CA ASP A 359 -20.57 -38.06 -8.19
C ASP A 359 -19.43 -39.08 -8.36
N SER A 360 -18.84 -39.16 -9.56
CA SER A 360 -17.67 -40.01 -9.87
C SER A 360 -16.34 -39.24 -9.92
N SER A 361 -16.37 -37.92 -9.68
CA SER A 361 -15.18 -37.06 -9.68
C SER A 361 -14.60 -36.91 -8.28
N SER A 362 -13.28 -36.75 -8.19
CA SER A 362 -12.61 -36.49 -6.92
C SER A 362 -11.45 -35.52 -7.10
N ALA A 363 -11.27 -34.62 -6.14
CA ALA A 363 -10.11 -33.73 -6.07
C ALA A 363 -9.42 -33.89 -4.71
N CYS A 364 -8.09 -33.88 -4.69
CA CYS A 364 -7.31 -34.13 -3.48
C CYS A 364 -6.29 -33.00 -3.24
N PHE A 365 -6.15 -32.63 -1.97
CA PHE A 365 -5.07 -31.79 -1.46
C PHE A 365 -4.23 -32.65 -0.52
N ILE A 366 -2.94 -32.76 -0.78
CA ILE A 366 -1.99 -33.45 0.09
C ILE A 366 -1.13 -32.38 0.76
N ASN A 367 -1.26 -32.25 2.08
CA ASN A 367 -0.58 -31.24 2.88
C ASN A 367 0.62 -31.86 3.61
N ASN A 368 1.79 -31.24 3.49
CA ASN A 368 2.96 -31.51 4.32
C ASN A 368 3.26 -30.29 5.21
N ARG A 369 2.93 -30.38 6.50
CA ARG A 369 3.19 -29.32 7.49
C ARG A 369 4.59 -29.42 8.15
N PHE A 370 5.44 -30.38 7.78
CA PHE A 370 6.84 -30.36 8.23
C PHE A 370 7.58 -29.21 7.55
N ASP A 371 8.32 -28.41 8.32
CA ASP A 371 9.13 -27.30 7.80
C ASP A 371 10.59 -27.69 7.50
N ASP A 372 10.98 -28.92 7.83
CA ASP A 372 12.37 -29.37 7.77
C ASP A 372 12.62 -30.55 6.81
N LYS A 373 11.57 -31.24 6.36
CA LYS A 373 11.71 -32.45 5.53
C LYS A 373 10.61 -32.67 4.50
N ASP A 374 11.04 -33.29 3.40
CA ASP A 374 10.17 -33.78 2.34
C ASP A 374 9.59 -35.15 2.72
N VAL A 375 8.38 -35.45 2.24
CA VAL A 375 7.66 -36.69 2.59
C VAL A 375 7.06 -37.35 1.35
N ASN A 376 7.14 -38.69 1.29
CA ASN A 376 6.45 -39.49 0.29
C ASN A 376 5.09 -39.97 0.83
N VAL A 377 4.01 -39.67 0.10
CA VAL A 377 2.65 -40.11 0.42
C VAL A 377 2.12 -40.98 -0.70
N THR A 378 1.61 -42.18 -0.38
CA THR A 378 1.03 -43.10 -1.36
C THR A 378 -0.49 -43.04 -1.35
N LEU A 379 -1.10 -42.61 -2.46
CA LEU A 379 -2.54 -42.58 -2.69
C LEU A 379 -2.91 -43.54 -3.82
N ASP A 380 -3.86 -44.44 -3.59
CA ASP A 380 -4.37 -45.39 -4.60
C ASP A 380 -3.27 -46.12 -5.41
N GLY A 381 -2.14 -46.40 -4.77
CA GLY A 381 -0.97 -47.09 -5.36
C GLY A 381 0.07 -46.18 -6.03
N ALA A 382 -0.19 -44.87 -6.17
CA ALA A 382 0.76 -43.88 -6.67
C ALA A 382 1.45 -43.15 -5.51
N THR A 383 2.79 -43.01 -5.56
CA THR A 383 3.56 -42.28 -4.55
C THR A 383 3.86 -40.86 -5.03
N HIS A 384 3.57 -39.88 -4.18
CA HIS A 384 3.81 -38.46 -4.41
C HIS A 384 4.87 -37.94 -3.45
N LEU A 385 5.92 -37.30 -3.97
CA LEU A 385 6.90 -36.57 -3.18
C LEU A 385 6.42 -35.15 -2.92
N LEU A 386 6.28 -34.81 -1.64
CA LEU A 386 5.91 -33.48 -1.16
C LEU A 386 7.11 -32.79 -0.52
N PRO A 387 7.52 -31.62 -1.04
CA PRO A 387 8.45 -30.76 -0.33
C PRO A 387 7.96 -30.38 1.06
N ALA A 388 8.89 -30.08 1.97
CA ALA A 388 8.59 -29.43 3.24
C ALA A 388 7.71 -28.18 3.04
N TRP A 389 6.78 -27.96 3.96
CA TRP A 389 5.86 -26.81 4.00
C TRP A 389 5.14 -26.58 2.67
N SER A 390 4.48 -27.62 2.16
CA SER A 390 3.85 -27.56 0.84
C SER A 390 2.51 -28.30 0.74
N VAL A 391 1.69 -27.86 -0.21
CA VAL A 391 0.45 -28.52 -0.58
C VAL A 391 0.52 -28.95 -2.04
N SER A 392 0.31 -30.24 -2.31
CA SER A 392 0.10 -30.75 -3.67
C SER A 392 -1.39 -30.83 -3.98
N ILE A 393 -1.80 -30.31 -5.14
CA ILE A 393 -3.19 -30.26 -5.60
C ILE A 393 -3.37 -31.21 -6.79
N LEU A 394 -4.32 -32.13 -6.67
CA LEU A 394 -4.61 -33.19 -7.63
C LEU A 394 -6.08 -33.11 -8.05
N PRO A 395 -6.42 -32.52 -9.22
CA PRO A 395 -7.80 -32.38 -9.68
C PRO A 395 -8.56 -33.69 -9.92
N ASP A 396 -7.81 -34.79 -10.06
CA ASP A 396 -8.31 -36.16 -10.30
C ASP A 396 -7.92 -37.14 -9.17
N CYS A 397 -7.35 -36.63 -8.07
CA CYS A 397 -6.70 -37.40 -7.00
C CYS A 397 -5.55 -38.33 -7.44
N LYS A 398 -4.99 -38.14 -8.65
CA LYS A 398 -3.93 -39.00 -9.20
C LYS A 398 -2.72 -38.22 -9.72
N THR A 399 -2.94 -37.11 -10.41
CA THR A 399 -1.90 -36.31 -11.06
C THR A 399 -1.72 -34.99 -10.34
N VAL A 400 -0.49 -34.67 -9.92
CA VAL A 400 -0.17 -33.38 -9.31
C VAL A 400 -0.20 -32.30 -10.39
N ALA A 401 -1.22 -31.45 -10.35
CA ALA A 401 -1.34 -30.30 -11.24
C ALA A 401 -0.55 -29.10 -10.71
N PHE A 402 -0.44 -28.96 -9.39
CA PHE A 402 0.26 -27.87 -8.72
C PHE A 402 0.86 -28.35 -7.40
N ASN A 403 2.01 -27.81 -7.02
CA ASN A 403 2.53 -27.91 -5.67
C ASN A 403 3.03 -26.52 -5.23
N SER A 404 2.64 -26.08 -4.04
CA SER A 404 2.94 -24.72 -3.58
C SER A 404 4.43 -24.40 -3.48
N ALA A 405 5.30 -25.39 -3.25
CA ALA A 405 6.75 -25.20 -3.15
C ALA A 405 7.51 -25.42 -4.47
N LYS A 406 6.82 -25.81 -5.55
CA LYS A 406 7.45 -26.06 -6.87
C LYS A 406 7.14 -24.91 -7.82
N ILE A 407 7.99 -23.88 -7.79
CA ILE A 407 7.90 -22.72 -8.67
C ILE A 407 8.30 -23.09 -10.11
N LYS A 408 7.38 -22.95 -11.06
CA LYS A 408 7.64 -23.12 -12.51
C LYS A 408 7.74 -21.80 -13.27
N THR A 409 7.11 -20.77 -12.73
CA THR A 409 7.16 -19.41 -13.27
C THR A 409 8.59 -18.85 -13.11
N GLN A 410 9.07 -18.13 -14.13
CA GLN A 410 10.37 -17.44 -14.05
C GLN A 410 10.43 -16.44 -12.88
N THR A 411 11.63 -16.08 -12.44
CA THR A 411 11.87 -14.94 -11.56
C THR A 411 12.33 -13.75 -12.40
N SER A 412 11.86 -12.54 -12.08
CA SER A 412 12.28 -11.30 -12.75
C SER A 412 12.77 -10.29 -11.72
N VAL A 413 13.96 -9.74 -11.92
CA VAL A 413 14.55 -8.71 -11.06
C VAL A 413 14.41 -7.36 -11.74
N MET A 414 13.59 -6.48 -11.16
CA MET A 414 13.38 -5.12 -11.67
C MET A 414 14.53 -4.20 -11.26
N VAL A 415 15.15 -3.54 -12.23
CA VAL A 415 16.27 -2.61 -12.05
C VAL A 415 15.87 -1.18 -12.42
N LYS A 416 16.57 -0.20 -11.87
CA LYS A 416 16.31 1.24 -12.10
C LYS A 416 17.38 1.76 -13.05
N LYS A 417 17.08 1.80 -14.36
CA LYS A 417 18.04 2.23 -15.38
C LYS A 417 17.98 3.76 -15.56
N PRO A 418 19.09 4.41 -15.96
CA PRO A 418 19.08 5.82 -16.33
C PRO A 418 18.11 6.14 -17.48
N ASN A 419 17.65 7.39 -17.54
CA ASN A 419 16.83 7.89 -18.64
C ASN A 419 17.63 7.90 -19.96
N THR A 420 17.03 7.41 -21.05
CA THR A 420 17.61 7.39 -22.41
C THR A 420 16.98 8.42 -23.35
N ALA A 421 16.03 9.24 -22.89
CA ALA A 421 15.39 10.28 -23.71
C ALA A 421 16.37 11.40 -24.13
N GLU A 422 17.44 11.61 -23.37
CA GLU A 422 18.50 12.57 -23.68
C GLU A 422 19.74 11.83 -24.22
N GLN A 423 20.34 12.33 -25.31
CA GLN A 423 21.49 11.71 -25.99
C GLN A 423 22.74 11.62 -25.10
N GLU A 424 22.86 12.55 -24.14
CA GLU A 424 23.86 12.53 -23.06
C GLU A 424 23.12 12.85 -21.76
N GLN A 425 23.34 12.05 -20.71
CA GLN A 425 22.67 12.24 -19.42
C GLN A 425 23.31 13.42 -18.67
N GLU A 426 22.77 14.62 -18.87
CA GLU A 426 23.17 15.78 -18.07
C GLU A 426 22.54 15.68 -16.66
N SER A 427 23.31 16.09 -15.65
CA SER A 427 22.77 16.29 -14.30
C SER A 427 21.66 17.34 -14.32
N LEU A 428 20.60 17.14 -13.51
CA LEU A 428 19.53 18.12 -13.37
C LEU A 428 20.08 19.51 -13.01
N LYS A 429 19.63 20.53 -13.73
CA LYS A 429 20.00 21.92 -13.50
C LYS A 429 19.06 22.53 -12.47
N TRP A 430 19.60 22.86 -11.31
CA TRP A 430 18.83 23.29 -10.16
C TRP A 430 18.75 24.80 -10.03
N SER A 431 17.58 25.26 -9.63
CA SER A 431 17.35 26.56 -9.03
C SER A 431 16.78 26.37 -7.63
N TRP A 432 16.93 27.37 -6.76
CA TRP A 432 16.53 27.20 -5.36
C TRP A 432 15.98 28.48 -4.74
N MET A 433 15.24 28.34 -3.65
CA MET A 433 14.88 29.45 -2.78
C MET A 433 14.72 28.98 -1.32
N PRO A 434 15.00 29.83 -0.33
CA PRO A 434 14.78 29.47 1.07
C PRO A 434 13.28 29.55 1.40
N GLU A 435 12.83 28.68 2.29
CA GLU A 435 11.53 28.82 2.95
C GLU A 435 11.50 30.13 3.75
N ASN A 436 10.37 30.85 3.68
CA ASN A 436 10.22 32.11 4.40
C ASN A 436 9.81 31.85 5.86
N LEU A 437 10.80 31.67 6.73
CA LEU A 437 10.58 31.40 8.16
C LEU A 437 10.39 32.66 9.02
N SER A 438 10.76 33.85 8.52
CA SER A 438 10.71 35.11 9.29
C SER A 438 9.35 35.42 9.95
N PRO A 439 8.19 35.14 9.31
CA PRO A 439 6.87 35.32 9.91
C PRO A 439 6.63 34.54 11.20
N PHE A 440 7.44 33.51 11.48
CA PHE A 440 7.31 32.61 12.62
C PHE A 440 8.36 32.92 13.72
N MET A 441 9.29 33.84 13.45
CA MET A 441 10.46 34.11 14.32
C MET A 441 10.47 35.50 14.96
N THR A 442 9.49 36.35 14.64
CA THR A 442 9.47 37.78 15.02
C THR A 442 8.20 38.13 15.80
N ASP A 443 7.89 39.42 15.97
CA ASP A 443 6.69 39.91 16.66
C ASP A 443 5.41 39.88 15.82
N GLU A 444 5.46 39.39 14.57
CA GLU A 444 4.26 39.22 13.76
C GLU A 444 3.20 38.45 14.55
N LYS A 445 1.99 39.00 14.65
CA LYS A 445 0.89 38.36 15.39
C LYS A 445 0.67 36.97 14.77
N GLY A 446 0.88 35.92 15.56
CA GLY A 446 0.33 34.60 15.21
C GLY A 446 -1.19 34.70 15.20
N ASN A 447 -1.86 33.65 14.75
CA ASN A 447 -3.32 33.67 14.64
C ASN A 447 -3.99 33.92 15.99
N PHE A 448 -3.46 33.28 17.03
CA PHE A 448 -3.95 33.39 18.39
C PHE A 448 -2.84 33.05 19.39
N ARG A 449 -3.12 33.31 20.68
CA ARG A 449 -2.24 33.01 21.80
C ARG A 449 -2.98 32.26 22.90
N LYS A 450 -2.26 31.38 23.61
CA LYS A 450 -2.72 30.70 24.83
C LYS A 450 -1.59 30.67 25.86
N ASN A 451 -1.94 30.61 27.15
CA ASN A 451 -0.98 30.52 28.24
C ASN A 451 -0.73 29.05 28.62
N GLU A 452 -0.67 28.19 27.61
CA GLU A 452 -0.47 26.75 27.72
C GLU A 452 0.07 26.23 26.39
N LEU A 453 0.63 25.02 26.44
CA LEU A 453 1.08 24.26 25.27
C LEU A 453 -0.09 23.42 24.72
N LEU A 454 -0.45 23.65 23.46
CA LEU A 454 -1.58 22.97 22.81
C LEU A 454 -1.15 21.70 22.06
N GLU A 455 -2.05 20.74 21.99
CA GLU A 455 -1.89 19.51 21.19
C GLU A 455 -2.00 19.79 19.69
N GLN A 456 -1.16 19.14 18.89
CA GLN A 456 -0.99 19.48 17.48
C GLN A 456 -2.16 19.06 16.60
N ILE A 457 -2.74 17.87 16.79
CA ILE A 457 -3.85 17.37 15.95
C ILE A 457 -5.05 18.30 16.08
N VAL A 458 -5.49 18.62 17.30
CA VAL A 458 -6.64 19.50 17.56
C VAL A 458 -6.35 20.95 17.15
N THR A 459 -5.09 21.37 17.19
CA THR A 459 -4.73 22.75 16.79
C THR A 459 -4.62 22.93 15.27
N SER A 460 -4.12 21.92 14.56
CA SER A 460 -3.88 21.97 13.11
C SER A 460 -4.96 21.29 12.27
N THR A 461 -5.79 20.44 12.89
CA THR A 461 -6.79 19.58 12.23
C THR A 461 -6.19 18.72 11.10
N ASP A 462 -4.91 18.37 11.23
CA ASP A 462 -4.13 17.64 10.21
C ASP A 462 -4.12 18.32 8.83
N GLN A 463 -4.26 19.64 8.75
CA GLN A 463 -4.18 20.36 7.46
C GLN A 463 -2.75 20.58 6.97
N SER A 464 -1.77 20.51 7.89
CA SER A 464 -0.34 20.55 7.61
C SER A 464 0.37 19.58 8.55
N ASP A 465 1.51 19.07 8.11
CA ASP A 465 2.41 18.31 9.01
C ASP A 465 2.98 19.21 10.10
N TYR A 466 3.01 20.53 9.91
CA TYR A 466 3.78 21.46 10.71
C TYR A 466 2.91 22.33 11.63
N LEU A 467 3.31 22.46 12.90
CA LEU A 467 2.73 23.43 13.84
C LEU A 467 3.81 24.23 14.57
N TRP A 468 3.66 25.56 14.53
CA TRP A 468 4.54 26.50 15.22
C TRP A 468 4.05 26.84 16.62
N TYR A 469 4.95 26.68 17.59
CA TYR A 469 4.83 27.13 18.98
C TYR A 469 5.85 28.23 19.21
N ARG A 470 5.39 29.48 19.39
CA ARG A 470 6.31 30.61 19.63
C ARG A 470 6.04 31.31 20.95
N THR A 471 7.06 31.51 21.76
CA THR A 471 7.02 32.39 22.92
C THR A 471 8.18 33.38 22.92
N SER A 472 8.16 34.34 23.84
CA SER A 472 9.22 35.31 24.00
C SER A 472 9.41 35.66 25.46
N LEU A 473 10.66 35.90 25.86
CA LEU A 473 11.02 36.35 27.20
C LEU A 473 12.01 37.52 27.14
N ASN A 474 11.96 38.39 28.15
CA ASN A 474 13.00 39.41 28.33
C ASN A 474 14.09 38.85 29.24
N HIS A 475 15.34 39.02 28.85
CA HIS A 475 16.53 38.62 29.59
C HIS A 475 17.39 39.84 29.91
N LYS A 476 18.09 39.84 31.06
CA LYS A 476 19.00 40.92 31.47
C LYS A 476 20.44 40.49 31.19
N GLY A 477 21.12 41.23 30.32
CA GLY A 477 22.47 40.89 29.86
C GLY A 477 22.49 39.69 28.92
N GLU A 478 23.68 39.23 28.56
CA GLU A 478 23.84 37.97 27.83
C GLU A 478 23.79 36.77 28.79
N GLY A 479 23.20 35.66 28.36
CA GLY A 479 23.07 34.44 29.16
C GLY A 479 23.21 33.18 28.32
N SER A 480 23.88 32.17 28.87
CA SER A 480 24.01 30.85 28.24
C SER A 480 23.15 29.84 28.97
N TYR A 481 22.31 29.14 28.22
CA TYR A 481 21.36 28.15 28.73
C TYR A 481 21.38 26.89 27.87
N LYS A 482 20.70 25.85 28.35
CA LYS A 482 20.27 24.69 27.58
C LYS A 482 18.75 24.75 27.44
N LEU A 483 18.25 24.81 26.21
CA LEU A 483 16.84 24.60 25.92
C LEU A 483 16.54 23.11 26.07
N TYR A 484 15.54 22.78 26.88
CA TYR A 484 15.01 21.44 27.08
C TYR A 484 13.54 21.43 26.65
N VAL A 485 13.17 20.53 25.74
CA VAL A 485 11.79 20.35 25.30
C VAL A 485 11.43 18.88 25.37
N ASN A 486 10.38 18.55 26.12
CA ASN A 486 9.74 17.25 26.08
C ASN A 486 8.54 17.30 25.12
N THR A 487 8.42 16.31 24.25
CA THR A 487 7.39 16.29 23.21
C THR A 487 6.91 14.87 22.94
N THR A 488 5.64 14.77 22.54
CA THR A 488 5.03 13.56 21.97
C THR A 488 4.85 13.71 20.44
N GLY A 489 5.54 14.67 19.83
CA GLY A 489 5.56 14.88 18.39
C GLY A 489 6.55 13.93 17.71
N HIS A 490 6.40 13.78 16.40
CA HIS A 490 7.28 12.90 15.63
C HIS A 490 8.64 13.56 15.40
N GLU A 491 8.62 14.88 15.18
CA GLU A 491 9.82 15.69 14.95
C GLU A 491 9.70 17.07 15.60
N LEU A 492 10.84 17.65 15.91
CA LEU A 492 10.94 18.98 16.51
C LEU A 492 12.17 19.74 16.02
N TYR A 493 11.95 20.97 15.56
CA TYR A 493 13.00 21.94 15.26
C TYR A 493 12.89 23.12 16.22
N ALA A 494 14.00 23.49 16.86
CA ALA A 494 14.07 24.60 17.79
C ALA A 494 14.85 25.77 17.19
N PHE A 495 14.21 26.93 17.18
CA PHE A 495 14.78 28.18 16.73
C PHE A 495 14.80 29.20 17.87
N VAL A 496 15.93 29.90 18.01
CA VAL A 496 16.06 31.00 18.95
C VAL A 496 16.59 32.22 18.24
N ASN A 497 15.88 33.33 18.36
CA ASN A 497 16.20 34.60 17.69
C ASN A 497 16.42 34.43 16.17
N GLY A 498 15.59 33.60 15.54
CA GLY A 498 15.64 33.32 14.09
C GLY A 498 16.71 32.32 13.64
N LYS A 499 17.52 31.77 14.55
CA LYS A 499 18.54 30.76 14.23
C LYS A 499 18.08 29.37 14.66
N LEU A 500 18.21 28.38 13.77
CA LEU A 500 18.04 26.97 14.13
C LEU A 500 19.15 26.55 15.09
N ILE A 501 18.78 26.10 16.29
CA ILE A 501 19.72 25.66 17.33
C ILE A 501 19.69 24.15 17.58
N GLY A 502 18.59 23.47 17.23
CA GLY A 502 18.47 22.04 17.44
C GLY A 502 17.36 21.44 16.59
N LYS A 503 17.52 20.16 16.26
CA LYS A 503 16.51 19.32 15.61
C LYS A 503 16.62 17.90 16.16
N ASN A 504 15.51 17.21 16.33
CA ASN A 504 15.48 15.80 16.71
C ASN A 504 14.16 15.16 16.24
N HIS A 505 14.13 13.84 16.11
CA HIS A 505 12.95 13.04 15.77
C HIS A 505 12.87 11.80 16.66
N SER A 506 11.66 11.25 16.82
CA SER A 506 11.48 9.97 17.49
C SER A 506 11.87 8.81 16.57
N ALA A 507 12.38 7.71 17.12
CA ALA A 507 12.29 6.43 16.41
C ALA A 507 10.80 6.05 16.19
N ASP A 508 10.52 5.17 15.24
CA ASP A 508 9.15 4.65 15.07
C ASP A 508 8.70 3.93 16.37
N GLY A 509 7.50 4.21 16.87
CA GLY A 509 6.99 3.66 18.14
C GLY A 509 6.25 4.66 19.03
N ASP A 510 6.66 4.80 20.30
CA ASP A 510 5.91 5.57 21.32
C ASP A 510 5.84 7.09 21.06
N PHE A 511 6.59 7.60 20.08
CA PHE A 511 6.60 9.01 19.65
C PHE A 511 6.92 10.02 20.77
N VAL A 512 7.63 9.60 21.82
CA VAL A 512 8.07 10.48 22.92
C VAL A 512 9.58 10.66 22.90
N PHE A 513 10.05 11.92 22.88
CA PHE A 513 11.48 12.21 22.98
C PHE A 513 11.75 13.57 23.62
N GLN A 514 13.04 13.80 23.91
CA GLN A 514 13.54 15.03 24.50
C GLN A 514 14.52 15.72 23.53
N LEU A 515 14.35 17.02 23.33
CA LEU A 515 15.30 17.87 22.62
C LEU A 515 16.08 18.71 23.62
N GLU A 516 17.40 18.55 23.63
CA GLU A 516 18.32 19.40 24.38
C GLU A 516 19.24 20.15 23.41
N SER A 517 19.30 21.48 23.53
CA SER A 517 20.19 22.29 22.69
C SER A 517 20.77 23.51 23.43
N PRO A 518 22.07 23.81 23.28
CA PRO A 518 22.67 25.03 23.80
C PRO A 518 22.06 26.29 23.17
N VAL A 519 21.75 27.28 24.00
CA VAL A 519 21.17 28.55 23.56
C VAL A 519 21.89 29.73 24.21
N LYS A 520 22.10 30.78 23.43
CA LYS A 520 22.57 32.09 23.90
C LYS A 520 21.42 33.09 23.81
N LEU A 521 21.10 33.73 24.92
CA LEU A 521 20.15 34.82 24.99
C LEU A 521 20.92 36.15 25.04
N HIS A 522 20.39 37.16 24.36
CA HIS A 522 20.92 38.53 24.42
C HIS A 522 20.12 39.38 25.40
N ASP A 523 20.65 40.56 25.74
CA ASP A 523 19.92 41.53 26.55
C ASP A 523 18.62 41.97 25.84
N GLY A 524 17.55 42.10 26.60
CA GLY A 524 16.23 42.42 26.07
C GLY A 524 15.44 41.18 25.61
N LYS A 525 14.63 41.37 24.56
CA LYS A 525 13.60 40.40 24.15
C LYS A 525 14.16 39.29 23.27
N ASN A 526 13.99 38.04 23.70
CA ASN A 526 14.40 36.85 22.96
C ASN A 526 13.17 36.04 22.53
N TYR A 527 13.21 35.48 21.32
CA TYR A 527 12.15 34.63 20.77
C TYR A 527 12.58 33.18 20.77
N ILE A 528 11.67 32.31 21.20
CA ILE A 528 11.80 30.86 21.11
C ILE A 528 10.67 30.37 20.23
N SER A 529 11.01 29.77 19.10
CA SER A 529 10.06 29.23 18.14
C SER A 529 10.37 27.76 17.93
N LEU A 530 9.39 26.91 18.20
CA LEU A 530 9.49 25.46 18.08
C LEU A 530 8.55 25.04 16.95
N LEU A 531 9.07 24.31 15.97
CA LEU A 531 8.30 23.71 14.90
C LEU A 531 8.18 22.23 15.17
N SER A 532 6.98 21.78 15.52
CA SER A 532 6.70 20.35 15.63
C SER A 532 6.16 19.85 14.29
N ALA A 533 6.58 18.66 13.86
CA ALA A 533 6.10 18.04 12.64
C ALA A 533 5.54 16.63 12.90
N THR A 534 4.51 16.25 12.14
CA THR A 534 3.97 14.88 12.06
C THR A 534 4.46 14.17 10.80
N VAL A 535 4.41 12.84 10.83
CA VAL A 535 4.82 11.95 9.74
C VAL A 535 3.68 10.95 9.56
N GLY A 536 2.52 11.47 9.13
CA GLY A 536 1.24 10.79 9.26
C GLY A 536 0.77 10.68 10.71
N LEU A 537 -0.47 10.27 10.93
CA LEU A 537 -1.12 10.12 12.23
C LEU A 537 -1.39 8.65 12.54
N LYS A 538 -1.44 8.33 13.84
CA LYS A 538 -1.65 6.99 14.34
C LYS A 538 -2.94 6.35 13.81
N ASN A 539 -2.84 5.13 13.29
CA ASN A 539 -3.90 4.47 12.53
C ASN A 539 -4.44 3.18 13.16
N TYR A 540 -3.81 2.68 14.23
CA TYR A 540 -4.19 1.41 14.86
C TYR A 540 -4.04 1.45 16.39
N GLY A 541 -4.83 0.62 17.09
CA GLY A 541 -4.80 0.40 18.54
C GLY A 541 -6.05 0.91 19.27
N PRO A 542 -6.28 0.46 20.52
CA PRO A 542 -7.42 0.92 21.33
C PRO A 542 -7.28 2.40 21.70
N SER A 543 -8.36 3.18 21.54
CA SER A 543 -8.38 4.62 21.84
C SER A 543 -7.21 5.41 21.22
N PHE A 544 -6.82 5.07 19.98
CA PHE A 544 -5.64 5.68 19.36
C PHE A 544 -5.79 7.19 19.16
N GLU A 545 -7.03 7.69 19.08
CA GLU A 545 -7.37 9.11 18.96
C GLU A 545 -6.95 9.94 20.17
N LYS A 546 -6.74 9.31 21.33
CA LYS A 546 -6.34 9.98 22.57
C LYS A 546 -4.84 10.18 22.69
N MET A 547 -4.04 9.59 21.81
CA MET A 547 -2.60 9.81 21.85
C MET A 547 -2.25 11.26 21.49
N PRO A 548 -1.67 12.03 22.42
CA PRO A 548 -1.34 13.42 22.17
C PRO A 548 -0.19 13.51 21.17
N THR A 549 -0.25 14.48 20.26
CA THR A 549 0.86 14.76 19.33
C THR A 549 1.36 16.19 19.51
N GLY A 550 2.65 16.39 19.31
CA GLY A 550 3.31 17.69 19.41
C GLY A 550 3.82 17.98 20.82
N ILE A 551 3.83 19.24 21.23
CA ILE A 551 4.38 19.64 22.54
C ILE A 551 3.23 19.68 23.55
N VAL A 552 2.87 18.54 24.14
CA VAL A 552 1.73 18.44 25.07
C VAL A 552 2.19 18.32 26.51
N GLY A 553 1.68 19.16 27.39
CA GLY A 553 2.03 19.17 28.83
C GLY A 553 3.45 19.63 29.15
N GLY A 554 4.35 19.68 28.16
CA GLY A 554 5.74 20.06 28.29
C GLY A 554 6.59 19.05 29.09
N PRO A 555 7.66 19.49 29.77
CA PRO A 555 8.03 20.88 29.95
C PRO A 555 8.86 21.46 28.79
N VAL A 556 8.77 22.77 28.62
CA VAL A 556 9.73 23.58 27.85
C VAL A 556 10.53 24.42 28.85
N LYS A 557 11.84 24.19 28.97
CA LYS A 557 12.69 24.84 29.99
C LYS A 557 13.95 25.45 29.38
N LEU A 558 14.42 26.54 29.98
CA LEU A 558 15.78 27.05 29.82
C LEU A 558 16.57 26.75 31.09
N ILE A 559 17.60 25.93 31.00
CA ILE A 559 18.39 25.46 32.15
C ILE A 559 19.76 26.13 32.10
N ASP A 560 20.15 26.84 33.16
CA ASP A 560 21.47 27.47 33.26
C ASP A 560 22.57 26.47 33.69
N SER A 561 23.82 26.93 33.76
CA SER A 561 24.96 26.10 34.18
C SER A 561 24.89 25.60 35.61
N ASN A 562 24.09 26.25 36.47
CA ASN A 562 23.90 25.87 37.87
C ASN A 562 22.72 24.89 38.04
N GLY A 563 22.05 24.50 36.95
CA GLY A 563 20.87 23.65 36.97
C GLY A 563 19.57 24.38 37.30
N THR A 564 19.59 25.72 37.39
CA THR A 564 18.38 26.52 37.62
C THR A 564 17.59 26.59 36.31
N ALA A 565 16.28 26.30 36.38
CA ALA A 565 15.41 26.25 35.20
C ALA A 565 14.40 27.39 35.18
N ILE A 566 14.29 28.07 34.04
CA ILE A 566 13.15 28.92 33.70
C ILE A 566 12.15 28.04 32.95
N ASP A 567 10.99 27.78 33.56
CA ASP A 567 9.93 27.00 32.93
C ASP A 567 9.05 27.90 32.06
N LEU A 568 8.99 27.58 30.77
CA LEU A 568 8.25 28.32 29.76
C LEU A 568 6.92 27.65 29.40
N SER A 569 6.59 26.51 30.00
CA SER A 569 5.41 25.70 29.60
C SER A 569 4.09 26.48 29.71
N ASN A 570 3.96 27.32 30.74
CA ASN A 570 2.80 28.18 30.98
C ASN A 570 2.99 29.63 30.48
N SER A 571 4.01 29.88 29.64
CA SER A 571 4.20 31.17 29.01
C SER A 571 3.09 31.46 28.00
N SER A 572 2.97 32.71 27.56
CA SER A 572 2.09 33.05 26.44
C SER A 572 2.69 32.52 25.14
N TRP A 573 2.14 31.40 24.66
CA TRP A 573 2.48 30.76 23.39
C TRP A 573 1.58 31.28 22.28
N SER A 574 2.21 31.65 21.18
CA SER A 574 1.58 32.07 19.94
C SER A 574 1.59 30.89 18.98
N TYR A 575 0.43 30.61 18.41
CA TYR A 575 0.24 29.57 17.41
C TYR A 575 -0.02 30.25 16.08
N LYS A 576 0.63 29.77 15.02
CA LYS A 576 0.45 30.31 13.66
C LYS A 576 0.17 29.16 12.72
N VAL A 577 -0.98 29.30 12.05
CA VAL A 577 -1.50 28.40 11.03
C VAL A 577 -2.03 29.29 9.91
N ALA A 578 -1.21 29.64 8.93
CA ALA A 578 -1.38 30.84 8.11
C ALA A 578 -2.81 31.00 7.53
N HIS A 579 -3.54 32.06 7.91
CA HIS A 579 -4.84 32.45 7.32
C HIS A 579 -4.66 33.50 6.22
N TYR A 580 -5.45 33.43 5.14
CA TYR A 580 -5.77 34.62 4.35
C TYR A 580 -7.24 34.65 3.88
N PHE A 581 -7.89 35.80 4.05
CA PHE A 581 -9.15 36.15 3.42
C PHE A 581 -8.86 36.67 2.00
N SER A 582 -9.19 35.91 0.96
CA SER A 582 -9.27 36.48 -0.39
C SER A 582 -10.60 37.23 -0.56
N SER A 583 -10.55 38.40 -1.18
CA SER A 583 -11.65 39.34 -1.35
C SER A 583 -12.93 38.72 -1.91
N MET A 584 -14.04 38.89 -1.19
CA MET A 584 -15.43 39.08 -1.62
C MET A 584 -15.92 38.41 -2.93
N LEU A 585 -15.56 37.15 -3.21
CA LEU A 585 -16.39 36.21 -4.01
C LEU A 585 -15.97 34.73 -3.92
N SER A 586 -15.30 34.31 -2.85
CA SER A 586 -15.06 32.88 -2.56
C SER A 586 -15.35 32.63 -1.09
N CYS A 587 -16.57 32.21 -0.79
CA CYS A 587 -16.94 31.82 0.57
C CYS A 587 -16.28 30.48 0.91
N LEU A 588 -15.55 30.45 2.03
CA LEU A 588 -15.34 29.29 2.89
C LEU A 588 -14.30 28.21 2.49
N LEU A 589 -13.03 28.58 2.24
CA LEU A 589 -11.92 27.67 2.53
C LEU A 589 -10.84 28.37 3.35
N THR A 590 -10.82 28.09 4.65
CA THR A 590 -9.74 28.48 5.55
C THR A 590 -8.63 27.45 5.41
N LEU A 591 -7.68 27.66 4.49
CA LEU A 591 -6.49 26.83 4.40
C LEU A 591 -5.62 27.10 5.62
N LEU A 592 -5.51 26.12 6.52
CA LEU A 592 -4.57 26.13 7.63
C LEU A 592 -3.21 25.64 7.12
N ALA A 593 -2.25 26.55 6.94
CA ALA A 593 -0.89 26.20 6.50
C ALA A 593 0.13 26.32 7.65
N GLY A 594 0.93 25.28 7.86
CA GLY A 594 2.03 25.22 8.83
C GLY A 594 3.34 25.83 8.31
N LEU A 595 3.51 25.90 6.98
CA LEU A 595 4.65 26.57 6.33
C LEU A 595 4.20 27.72 5.42
N ALA A 596 5.12 28.62 5.10
CA ALA A 596 4.80 29.75 4.24
C ALA A 596 4.57 29.34 2.78
N SER A 597 5.27 28.30 2.34
CA SER A 597 5.14 27.73 1.00
C SER A 597 3.82 27.01 0.74
N GLU A 598 3.21 26.38 1.75
CA GLU A 598 1.91 25.73 1.65
C GLU A 598 0.81 26.73 1.27
N TYR A 599 0.78 27.90 1.94
CA TYR A 599 -0.19 28.95 1.59
C TYR A 599 0.10 29.60 0.25
N ARG A 600 1.38 29.78 -0.11
CA ARG A 600 1.75 30.34 -1.42
C ARG A 600 1.41 29.37 -2.53
N GLN A 601 1.38 28.08 -2.23
CA GLN A 601 1.30 27.00 -3.21
C GLN A 601 2.53 27.02 -4.13
N ILE A 602 3.74 27.05 -3.54
CA ILE A 602 5.00 27.02 -4.30
C ILE A 602 5.09 25.78 -5.20
N HIS A 603 4.55 24.66 -4.73
CA HIS A 603 4.48 23.39 -5.47
C HIS A 603 3.78 23.49 -6.84
N LEU A 604 2.93 24.50 -7.07
CA LEU A 604 2.24 24.72 -8.35
C LEU A 604 3.09 25.52 -9.36
N ASP A 605 4.28 25.99 -8.97
CA ASP A 605 5.20 26.78 -9.81
C ASP A 605 4.56 27.96 -10.57
N LYS A 606 3.59 28.63 -9.94
CA LYS A 606 2.90 29.78 -10.55
C LYS A 606 3.88 30.91 -10.88
N PRO A 607 3.63 31.71 -11.95
CA PRO A 607 4.47 32.87 -12.26
C PRO A 607 4.57 33.83 -11.07
N GLY A 608 5.78 34.34 -10.81
CA GLY A 608 6.05 35.34 -9.76
C GLY A 608 6.97 34.88 -8.63
N TYR A 609 7.28 33.59 -8.54
CA TYR A 609 8.33 33.11 -7.62
C TYR A 609 9.73 33.49 -8.11
N LYS A 610 10.56 33.97 -7.17
CA LYS A 610 11.94 34.35 -7.44
C LYS A 610 12.87 33.21 -7.05
N TRP A 611 13.24 32.41 -8.04
CA TRP A 611 14.21 31.34 -7.90
C TRP A 611 15.63 31.88 -8.11
N ASN A 612 16.56 31.50 -7.24
CA ASN A 612 17.99 31.74 -7.44
C ASN A 612 18.50 30.72 -8.47
N GLY A 613 18.95 31.19 -9.63
CA GLY A 613 19.26 30.34 -10.79
C GLY A 613 20.68 29.76 -10.82
N ASN A 614 20.91 28.96 -11.87
CA ASN A 614 22.08 28.09 -12.15
C ASN A 614 23.49 28.71 -12.06
N ASN A 615 23.63 30.04 -11.97
CA ASN A 615 24.92 30.73 -11.83
C ASN A 615 25.32 30.98 -10.37
N GLY A 616 24.43 30.71 -9.41
CA GLY A 616 24.72 30.76 -7.99
C GLY A 616 25.05 29.38 -7.43
N THR A 617 25.83 29.32 -6.35
CA THR A 617 26.08 28.08 -5.62
C THR A 617 24.75 27.52 -5.09
N ILE A 618 24.36 26.32 -5.52
CA ILE A 618 23.22 25.60 -4.96
C ILE A 618 23.57 25.26 -3.51
N PRO A 619 22.75 25.64 -2.52
CA PRO A 619 23.04 25.37 -1.13
C PRO A 619 23.00 23.85 -0.91
N ILE A 620 23.94 23.36 -0.11
CA ILE A 620 23.99 21.97 0.34
C ILE A 620 23.79 21.99 1.85
N ASN A 621 23.05 21.02 2.39
CA ASN A 621 22.80 20.88 3.82
C ASN A 621 22.16 22.12 4.46
N ARG A 622 21.36 22.87 3.67
CA ARG A 622 20.56 24.00 4.15
C ARG A 622 19.13 23.52 4.44
N PRO A 623 18.70 23.46 5.72
CA PRO A 623 17.33 23.11 6.07
C PRO A 623 16.32 24.12 5.51
N PHE A 624 15.08 23.67 5.30
CA PHE A 624 13.96 24.46 4.79
C PHE A 624 14.30 25.17 3.47
N THR A 625 14.67 24.38 2.46
CA THR A 625 15.06 24.85 1.13
C THR A 625 14.13 24.25 0.07
N TRP A 626 13.68 25.09 -0.87
CA TRP A 626 13.02 24.62 -2.07
C TRP A 626 14.04 24.47 -3.20
N TYR A 627 14.00 23.33 -3.88
CA TYR A 627 14.73 23.09 -5.12
C TYR A 627 13.76 22.90 -6.29
N LYS A 628 14.13 23.42 -7.45
CA LYS A 628 13.39 23.29 -8.70
C LYS A 628 14.34 22.90 -9.83
N ALA A 629 13.97 21.86 -10.56
CA ALA A 629 14.61 21.46 -11.81
C ALA A 629 13.56 21.23 -12.89
N THR A 630 13.99 21.31 -14.15
CA THR A 630 13.18 20.90 -15.31
C THR A 630 13.82 19.69 -15.99
N PHE A 631 13.01 18.81 -16.56
CA PHE A 631 13.47 17.59 -17.22
C PHE A 631 12.51 17.14 -18.32
N GLU A 632 13.03 16.41 -19.30
CA GLU A 632 12.20 15.77 -20.32
C GLU A 632 11.63 14.43 -19.82
N ALA A 633 10.37 14.14 -20.18
CA ALA A 633 9.74 12.88 -19.80
C ALA A 633 10.57 11.69 -20.37
N PRO A 634 10.89 10.67 -19.55
CA PRO A 634 11.56 9.47 -20.07
C PRO A 634 10.79 8.84 -21.23
N SER A 635 11.48 8.23 -22.19
CA SER A 635 10.83 7.55 -23.31
C SER A 635 10.14 6.25 -22.88
N GLY A 636 9.31 5.68 -23.76
CA GLY A 636 8.65 4.39 -23.54
C GLY A 636 7.50 4.41 -22.53
N GLU A 637 7.08 3.23 -22.10
CA GLU A 637 5.92 3.02 -21.21
C GLU A 637 6.31 2.55 -19.81
N ASP A 638 7.60 2.22 -19.59
CA ASP A 638 8.12 1.73 -18.32
C ASP A 638 7.83 2.68 -17.16
N ALA A 639 7.63 2.17 -15.95
CA ALA A 639 7.37 3.05 -14.81
C ALA A 639 8.55 4.01 -14.54
N VAL A 640 8.24 5.21 -14.07
CA VAL A 640 9.23 6.27 -13.78
C VAL A 640 9.35 6.46 -12.28
N VAL A 641 10.57 6.64 -11.81
CA VAL A 641 10.86 7.00 -10.42
C VAL A 641 11.87 8.13 -10.36
N VAL A 642 11.83 8.89 -9.27
CA VAL A 642 12.92 9.80 -8.89
C VAL A 642 13.76 9.14 -7.80
N ASP A 643 15.07 9.03 -8.06
CA ASP A 643 16.09 8.65 -7.08
C ASP A 643 16.44 9.91 -6.28
N LEU A 644 16.08 9.92 -4.99
CA LEU A 644 16.30 11.07 -4.11
C LEU A 644 17.52 10.90 -3.20
N LEU A 645 18.42 9.96 -3.54
CA LEU A 645 19.66 9.77 -2.78
C LEU A 645 20.48 11.08 -2.70
N GLY A 646 20.99 11.39 -1.51
CA GLY A 646 21.72 12.64 -1.22
C GLY A 646 20.86 13.70 -0.52
N LEU A 647 19.53 13.61 -0.67
CA LEU A 647 18.58 14.40 0.13
C LEU A 647 18.38 13.78 1.51
N ASN A 648 17.74 14.54 2.41
CA ASN A 648 17.46 14.06 3.76
C ASN A 648 15.98 13.79 3.98
N LYS A 649 15.17 14.83 4.19
CA LYS A 649 13.73 14.68 4.45
C LYS A 649 12.96 15.81 3.78
N GLY A 650 11.79 15.51 3.24
CA GLY A 650 10.99 16.51 2.56
C GLY A 650 9.75 15.97 1.86
N VAL A 651 9.30 16.71 0.86
CA VAL A 651 8.17 16.35 -0.01
C VAL A 651 8.55 16.66 -1.46
N ALA A 652 8.11 15.80 -2.39
CA ALA A 652 8.41 15.93 -3.81
C ALA A 652 7.13 16.14 -4.65
N TRP A 653 7.25 16.95 -5.70
CA TRP A 653 6.19 17.19 -6.68
C TRP A 653 6.70 17.12 -8.11
N VAL A 654 5.88 16.57 -9.00
CA VAL A 654 6.08 16.62 -10.45
C VAL A 654 4.88 17.29 -11.09
N ASN A 655 5.11 18.40 -11.79
CA ASN A 655 4.06 19.21 -12.43
C ASN A 655 2.90 19.57 -11.47
N GLY A 656 3.23 19.87 -10.21
CA GLY A 656 2.26 20.20 -9.16
C GLY A 656 1.60 18.99 -8.48
N ASN A 657 1.77 17.77 -9.00
CA ASN A 657 1.26 16.55 -8.37
C ASN A 657 2.19 16.11 -7.24
N ASN A 658 1.62 15.89 -6.05
CA ASN A 658 2.39 15.53 -4.85
C ASN A 658 2.71 14.03 -4.83
N LEU A 659 3.99 13.70 -4.97
CA LEU A 659 4.47 12.31 -4.98
C LEU A 659 4.46 11.68 -3.58
N GLY A 660 4.49 12.50 -2.54
CA GLY A 660 4.55 12.08 -1.15
C GLY A 660 5.79 12.57 -0.41
N ARG A 661 5.89 12.17 0.85
CA ARG A 661 7.04 12.48 1.70
C ARG A 661 8.26 11.69 1.24
N TYR A 662 9.45 12.27 1.34
CA TYR A 662 10.69 11.54 1.16
C TYR A 662 11.53 11.61 2.44
N TRP A 663 12.25 10.52 2.72
CA TRP A 663 13.23 10.48 3.81
C TRP A 663 14.39 9.49 3.55
N PRO A 664 15.14 9.62 2.44
CA PRO A 664 16.19 8.67 2.08
C PRO A 664 17.39 8.68 3.05
N SER A 665 17.55 9.68 3.91
CA SER A 665 18.58 9.64 4.95
C SER A 665 18.22 8.73 6.13
N TYR A 666 16.95 8.33 6.27
CA TYR A 666 16.55 7.38 7.31
C TYR A 666 16.86 5.97 6.81
N THR A 667 17.92 5.38 7.33
CA THR A 667 18.35 4.04 6.96
C THR A 667 17.55 2.97 7.72
N ALA A 668 17.22 1.89 7.02
CA ALA A 668 16.63 0.71 7.61
C ALA A 668 17.58 0.07 8.64
N ALA A 669 17.03 -0.32 9.78
CA ALA A 669 17.76 -1.01 10.83
C ALA A 669 18.26 -2.38 10.38
N GLU A 670 19.42 -2.78 10.90
CA GLU A 670 19.90 -4.16 10.79
C GLU A 670 19.04 -5.08 11.67
N MET A 671 18.48 -6.12 11.07
CA MET A 671 17.58 -7.09 11.72
C MET A 671 18.04 -8.53 11.44
N ALA A 672 17.73 -9.47 12.33
CA ALA A 672 18.20 -10.85 12.21
C ALA A 672 17.74 -11.55 10.91
N GLY A 673 16.60 -11.14 10.33
CA GLY A 673 16.04 -11.67 9.08
C GLY A 673 16.68 -11.15 7.78
N CYS A 674 17.69 -10.28 7.85
CA CYS A 674 18.33 -9.69 6.67
C CYS A 674 19.11 -10.74 5.85
N HIS A 675 18.88 -10.74 4.54
CA HIS A 675 19.61 -11.55 3.55
C HIS A 675 19.48 -13.08 3.68
N ARG A 676 18.49 -13.57 4.45
CA ARG A 676 18.13 -14.99 4.52
C ARG A 676 16.63 -15.14 4.34
N CYS A 677 16.23 -15.83 3.28
CA CYS A 677 14.85 -16.19 3.06
C CYS A 677 14.73 -17.69 2.83
N ASP A 678 13.85 -18.32 3.59
CA ASP A 678 13.44 -19.71 3.45
C ASP A 678 11.91 -19.71 3.54
N TYR A 679 11.26 -20.30 2.55
CA TYR A 679 9.79 -20.35 2.51
C TYR A 679 9.21 -21.29 3.56
N ARG A 680 10.03 -22.16 4.15
CA ARG A 680 9.56 -23.21 5.05
C ARG A 680 9.30 -22.69 6.46
N GLY A 681 8.16 -23.10 6.99
CA GLY A 681 7.70 -22.75 8.33
C GLY A 681 6.86 -21.47 8.34
N ALA A 682 6.19 -21.21 9.46
CA ALA A 682 5.28 -20.09 9.57
C ALA A 682 6.01 -18.74 9.42
N PHE A 683 5.52 -17.92 8.49
CA PHE A 683 5.98 -16.55 8.28
C PHE A 683 5.58 -15.63 9.45
N GLN A 684 6.48 -14.74 9.81
CA GLN A 684 6.27 -13.70 10.83
C GLN A 684 6.86 -12.39 10.32
N ALA A 685 6.10 -11.29 10.44
CA ALA A 685 6.57 -9.94 10.13
C ALA A 685 7.01 -9.15 11.37
N GLU A 686 6.81 -9.71 12.57
CA GLU A 686 7.14 -9.06 13.83
C GLU A 686 7.82 -10.04 14.78
N GLY A 687 8.64 -9.52 15.69
CA GLY A 687 9.35 -10.30 16.70
C GLY A 687 10.56 -11.08 16.19
N ASP A 688 11.09 -11.95 17.05
CA ASP A 688 12.38 -12.65 16.83
C ASP A 688 12.34 -13.69 15.69
N GLY A 689 11.16 -14.06 15.19
CA GLY A 689 10.99 -15.00 14.08
C GLY A 689 10.89 -14.33 12.71
N THR A 690 11.10 -13.02 12.61
CA THR A 690 11.08 -12.29 11.33
C THR A 690 12.16 -12.81 10.38
N ARG A 691 11.78 -13.16 9.14
CA ARG A 691 12.67 -13.69 8.08
C ARG A 691 12.41 -12.95 6.76
N CYS A 692 13.27 -13.19 5.76
CA CYS A 692 13.08 -12.69 4.39
C CYS A 692 13.09 -11.15 4.30
N LEU A 693 14.11 -10.51 4.87
CA LEU A 693 14.29 -9.06 4.81
C LEU A 693 15.36 -8.65 3.79
N THR A 694 15.15 -7.52 3.11
CA THR A 694 16.17 -6.86 2.28
C THR A 694 16.26 -5.36 2.55
N GLY A 695 17.29 -4.69 2.03
CA GLY A 695 17.46 -3.24 2.22
C GLY A 695 17.96 -2.81 3.60
N CYS A 696 18.45 -3.74 4.43
CA CYS A 696 19.04 -3.41 5.73
C CYS A 696 20.30 -2.55 5.56
N GLY A 697 20.44 -1.50 6.39
CA GLY A 697 21.53 -0.54 6.30
C GLY A 697 21.42 0.46 5.13
N GLU A 698 20.49 0.25 4.21
CA GLU A 698 20.19 1.15 3.09
C GLU A 698 19.09 2.16 3.46
N PRO A 699 18.89 3.24 2.69
CA PRO A 699 17.73 4.11 2.84
C PRO A 699 16.44 3.28 2.91
N SER A 700 15.61 3.52 3.93
CA SER A 700 14.29 2.87 4.02
C SER A 700 13.57 3.08 2.69
N GLN A 701 13.43 4.31 2.17
CA GLN A 701 12.97 4.51 0.80
C GLN A 701 13.89 5.45 0.01
N ARG A 702 14.42 4.94 -1.11
CA ARG A 702 15.27 5.69 -2.04
C ARG A 702 14.56 6.19 -3.29
N TYR A 703 13.72 5.34 -3.88
CA TYR A 703 13.03 5.61 -5.14
C TYR A 703 11.58 6.00 -4.87
N TYR A 704 11.12 7.06 -5.54
CA TYR A 704 9.79 7.63 -5.36
C TYR A 704 9.04 7.59 -6.69
N HIS A 705 7.87 6.96 -6.69
CA HIS A 705 7.06 6.73 -7.87
C HIS A 705 6.61 8.06 -8.51
N VAL A 706 6.85 8.19 -9.82
CA VAL A 706 6.28 9.24 -10.67
C VAL A 706 5.33 8.58 -11.66
N PRO A 707 4.01 8.60 -11.41
CA PRO A 707 3.04 8.11 -12.38
C PRO A 707 3.25 8.77 -13.75
N ARG A 708 3.22 7.96 -14.82
CA ARG A 708 3.36 8.45 -16.19
C ARG A 708 2.33 9.53 -16.53
N SER A 709 1.12 9.45 -15.96
CA SER A 709 0.07 10.46 -16.14
C SER A 709 0.37 11.82 -15.50
N PHE A 710 1.39 11.92 -14.64
CA PHE A 710 1.85 13.20 -14.10
C PHE A 710 2.84 13.91 -15.03
N LEU A 711 3.32 13.24 -16.08
CA LEU A 711 4.30 13.76 -17.03
C LEU A 711 3.60 14.32 -18.28
N ALA A 712 4.09 15.46 -18.76
CA ALA A 712 3.77 16.00 -20.07
C ALA A 712 4.77 15.47 -21.11
N ALA A 713 4.28 14.85 -22.16
CA ALA A 713 5.11 14.33 -23.24
C ALA A 713 5.45 15.45 -24.24
N GLY A 714 6.74 15.59 -24.56
CA GLY A 714 7.23 16.60 -25.52
C GLY A 714 7.26 18.04 -24.99
N GLU A 715 7.02 18.23 -23.69
CA GLU A 715 7.14 19.51 -22.99
C GLU A 715 8.02 19.36 -21.75
N PRO A 716 8.77 20.41 -21.34
CA PRO A 716 9.57 20.35 -20.12
C PRO A 716 8.70 20.12 -18.87
N ASN A 717 9.02 19.07 -18.12
CA ASN A 717 8.40 18.75 -16.84
C ASN A 717 9.13 19.47 -15.71
N THR A 718 8.43 19.79 -14.63
CA THR A 718 9.00 20.44 -13.44
C THR A 718 9.06 19.49 -12.26
N LEU A 719 10.24 19.31 -11.68
CA LEU A 719 10.46 18.64 -10.40
C LEU A 719 10.68 19.70 -9.32
N LEU A 720 9.81 19.71 -8.31
CA LEU A 720 9.90 20.56 -7.13
C LEU A 720 10.14 19.71 -5.89
N LEU A 721 11.09 20.13 -5.06
CA LEU A 721 11.45 19.46 -3.81
C LEU A 721 11.44 20.49 -2.68
N PHE A 722 10.70 20.18 -1.62
CA PHE A 722 10.85 20.89 -0.35
C PHE A 722 11.76 20.07 0.54
N GLU A 723 13.00 20.51 0.72
CA GLU A 723 14.00 19.88 1.58
C GLU A 723 13.94 20.49 2.99
N GLU A 724 13.38 19.73 3.91
CA GLU A 724 13.13 20.09 5.28
C GLU A 724 14.41 20.03 6.12
N ALA A 725 15.13 18.91 6.05
CA ALA A 725 16.25 18.61 6.94
C ALA A 725 17.61 19.13 6.45
N GLY A 726 17.70 19.47 5.16
CA GLY A 726 18.86 20.00 4.46
C GLY A 726 19.72 18.88 3.88
N GLY A 727 19.69 18.66 2.56
CA GLY A 727 20.51 17.67 1.84
C GLY A 727 21.18 18.24 0.58
N ASP A 728 21.67 17.35 -0.27
CA ASP A 728 22.36 17.65 -1.53
C ASP A 728 21.52 17.17 -2.74
N SER A 729 21.08 18.11 -3.57
CA SER A 729 20.26 17.83 -4.76
C SER A 729 21.06 17.33 -5.97
N SER A 730 22.41 17.35 -5.91
CA SER A 730 23.26 16.95 -7.04
C SER A 730 23.16 15.46 -7.39
N GLY A 731 22.78 14.61 -6.42
CA GLY A 731 22.59 13.17 -6.60
C GLY A 731 21.22 12.77 -7.16
N VAL A 732 20.28 13.71 -7.27
CA VAL A 732 18.90 13.42 -7.70
C VAL A 732 18.85 13.09 -9.18
N ALA A 733 18.17 11.99 -9.53
CA ALA A 733 18.06 11.53 -10.91
C ALA A 733 16.71 10.87 -11.21
N LEU A 734 16.20 11.07 -12.43
CA LEU A 734 15.07 10.31 -12.95
C LEU A 734 15.55 8.96 -13.49
N ARG A 735 14.80 7.90 -13.19
CA ARG A 735 15.07 6.52 -13.60
C ARG A 735 13.82 5.87 -14.17
N THR A 736 14.00 4.88 -15.04
CA THR A 736 12.93 3.98 -15.48
C THR A 736 13.10 2.62 -14.81
N VAL A 737 11.98 2.00 -14.43
CA VAL A 737 11.93 0.67 -13.82
C VAL A 737 11.73 -0.34 -14.93
N VAL A 738 12.75 -1.16 -15.18
CA VAL A 738 12.75 -2.14 -16.28
C VAL A 738 13.18 -3.52 -15.79
N PRO A 739 12.83 -4.59 -16.51
CA PRO A 739 13.41 -5.91 -16.28
C PRO A 739 14.93 -5.85 -16.39
N GLY A 740 15.63 -6.44 -15.42
CA GLY A 740 17.08 -6.68 -15.46
C GLY A 740 17.34 -8.16 -15.72
N ALA A 741 17.72 -8.90 -14.67
CA ALA A 741 17.90 -10.35 -14.79
C ALA A 741 16.54 -11.07 -14.78
N VAL A 742 16.40 -12.06 -15.67
CA VAL A 742 15.30 -13.03 -15.67
C VAL A 742 15.85 -14.45 -15.57
N CYS A 743 15.24 -15.28 -14.72
CA CYS A 743 15.76 -16.59 -14.41
C CYS A 743 14.66 -17.66 -14.41
N THR A 744 14.97 -18.85 -14.88
CA THR A 744 14.07 -20.00 -14.83
C THR A 744 14.84 -21.25 -14.42
N SER A 745 14.13 -22.20 -13.83
CA SER A 745 14.68 -23.49 -13.44
C SER A 745 13.70 -24.61 -13.80
N GLY A 746 14.22 -25.77 -14.18
CA GLY A 746 13.39 -26.94 -14.50
C GLY A 746 14.20 -28.21 -14.66
N GLU A 747 13.50 -29.34 -14.74
CA GLU A 747 14.06 -30.67 -14.94
C GLU A 747 13.87 -31.14 -16.39
N ALA A 748 14.47 -32.26 -16.76
CA ALA A 748 14.30 -32.83 -18.10
C ALA A 748 12.81 -33.17 -18.36
N GLY A 749 12.27 -32.66 -19.47
CA GLY A 749 10.86 -32.74 -19.84
C GLY A 749 10.07 -31.45 -19.56
N ASP A 750 10.60 -30.52 -18.76
CA ASP A 750 9.95 -29.23 -18.54
C ASP A 750 10.16 -28.29 -19.73
N ALA A 751 9.10 -27.59 -20.14
CA ALA A 751 9.17 -26.46 -21.05
C ALA A 751 9.24 -25.17 -20.23
N VAL A 752 10.41 -24.54 -20.20
CA VAL A 752 10.65 -23.32 -19.40
C VAL A 752 10.67 -22.08 -20.27
N THR A 753 10.16 -20.97 -19.74
CA THR A 753 10.03 -19.70 -20.48
C THR A 753 10.91 -18.63 -19.86
N LEU A 754 11.62 -17.88 -20.70
CA LEU A 754 12.27 -16.62 -20.35
C LEU A 754 11.57 -15.50 -21.10
N SER A 755 11.20 -14.45 -20.38
CA SER A 755 10.47 -13.30 -20.90
C SER A 755 10.94 -12.04 -20.20
N CYS A 756 11.43 -11.06 -20.96
CA CYS A 756 11.69 -9.73 -20.43
C CYS A 756 10.38 -8.96 -20.26
N GLY A 757 9.43 -9.11 -21.20
CA GLY A 757 8.14 -8.42 -21.16
C GLY A 757 8.26 -6.91 -21.38
N GLY A 758 7.12 -6.23 -21.52
CA GLY A 758 7.07 -4.76 -21.67
C GLY A 758 7.78 -4.25 -22.92
N GLY A 759 7.88 -5.07 -23.98
CA GLY A 759 8.60 -4.72 -25.20
C GLY A 759 10.14 -4.80 -25.09
N HIS A 760 10.68 -5.24 -23.96
CA HIS A 760 12.12 -5.48 -23.79
C HIS A 760 12.49 -6.84 -24.36
N ALA A 761 13.65 -6.94 -25.00
CA ALA A 761 14.17 -8.19 -25.55
C ALA A 761 15.32 -8.75 -24.70
N VAL A 762 15.46 -10.07 -24.68
CA VAL A 762 16.61 -10.73 -24.06
C VAL A 762 17.88 -10.30 -24.80
N SER A 763 18.81 -9.70 -24.07
CA SER A 763 20.08 -9.19 -24.62
C SER A 763 21.19 -10.25 -24.58
N SER A 764 21.23 -11.07 -23.53
CA SER A 764 22.20 -12.15 -23.37
C SER A 764 21.64 -13.28 -22.49
N VAL A 765 22.18 -14.49 -22.69
CA VAL A 765 22.11 -15.56 -21.70
C VAL A 765 23.42 -15.52 -20.93
N ASP A 766 23.34 -15.52 -19.60
CA ASP A 766 24.49 -15.30 -18.72
C ASP A 766 24.87 -16.59 -17.99
N VAL A 767 23.89 -17.40 -17.61
CA VAL A 767 24.09 -18.67 -16.89
C VAL A 767 23.20 -19.73 -17.50
N ALA A 768 23.74 -20.92 -17.72
CA ALA A 768 22.99 -22.15 -17.99
C ALA A 768 23.72 -23.31 -17.31
N SER A 769 23.28 -23.70 -16.11
CA SER A 769 24.05 -24.55 -15.21
C SER A 769 23.17 -25.53 -14.44
N PHE A 770 23.62 -26.78 -14.30
CA PHE A 770 22.95 -27.80 -13.49
C PHE A 770 23.42 -27.74 -12.04
N GLY A 771 22.49 -27.89 -11.09
CA GLY A 771 22.83 -28.01 -9.66
C GLY A 771 23.39 -26.73 -9.05
N VAL A 772 22.88 -25.56 -9.46
CA VAL A 772 23.20 -24.28 -8.83
C VAL A 772 22.71 -24.32 -7.37
N GLY A 773 23.65 -24.44 -6.44
CA GLY A 773 23.36 -24.59 -5.01
C GLY A 773 23.41 -23.29 -4.20
N ARG A 774 23.77 -22.16 -4.83
CA ARG A 774 23.94 -20.85 -4.16
C ARG A 774 23.59 -19.69 -5.09
N GLY A 775 23.21 -18.57 -4.47
CA GLY A 775 22.89 -17.33 -5.15
C GLY A 775 21.39 -17.11 -5.35
N ARG A 776 21.06 -16.02 -6.03
CA ARG A 776 19.69 -15.62 -6.39
C ARG A 776 19.67 -15.14 -7.83
N CYS A 777 18.49 -14.99 -8.42
CA CYS A 777 18.39 -14.46 -9.78
C CYS A 777 19.15 -13.13 -9.93
N GLY A 778 20.02 -13.04 -10.94
CA GLY A 778 20.95 -11.93 -11.16
C GLY A 778 22.33 -12.10 -10.52
N ALA A 779 22.52 -13.10 -9.66
CA ALA A 779 23.76 -13.35 -8.92
C ALA A 779 23.90 -14.85 -8.54
N TYR A 780 23.72 -15.76 -9.50
CA TYR A 780 23.98 -17.18 -9.28
C TYR A 780 25.47 -17.49 -9.25
N GLU A 781 25.88 -18.42 -8.39
CA GLU A 781 27.26 -18.89 -8.29
C GLU A 781 27.32 -20.43 -8.24
N GLY A 782 28.30 -21.01 -8.94
CA GLY A 782 28.56 -22.44 -8.94
C GLY A 782 27.65 -23.26 -9.87
N GLY A 783 27.55 -24.56 -9.59
CA GLY A 783 26.91 -25.53 -10.47
C GLY A 783 27.83 -26.04 -11.59
N CYS A 784 27.29 -26.88 -12.46
CA CYS A 784 27.98 -27.42 -13.63
C CYS A 784 27.42 -26.79 -14.91
N GLU A 785 28.20 -25.91 -15.52
CA GLU A 785 27.81 -25.17 -16.74
C GLU A 785 27.56 -26.13 -17.91
N SER A 786 26.41 -25.96 -18.56
CA SER A 786 26.03 -26.70 -19.76
C SER A 786 26.15 -25.83 -21.00
N LYS A 787 27.19 -26.09 -21.80
CA LYS A 787 27.37 -25.45 -23.10
C LYS A 787 26.20 -25.70 -24.05
N ALA A 788 25.64 -26.91 -24.05
CA ALA A 788 24.51 -27.28 -24.91
C ALA A 788 23.24 -26.50 -24.53
N ALA A 789 22.95 -26.37 -23.23
CA ALA A 789 21.85 -25.52 -22.78
C ALA A 789 22.10 -24.05 -23.12
N TYR A 790 23.30 -23.54 -22.83
CA TYR A 790 23.68 -22.15 -23.14
C TYR A 790 23.43 -21.80 -24.61
N GLU A 791 23.90 -22.63 -25.54
CA GLU A 791 23.73 -22.42 -26.98
C GLU A 791 22.25 -22.49 -27.41
N ALA A 792 21.49 -23.44 -26.85
CA ALA A 792 20.06 -23.60 -27.15
C ALA A 792 19.25 -22.38 -26.70
N PHE A 793 19.45 -21.91 -25.46
CA PHE A 793 18.76 -20.72 -24.95
C PHE A 793 19.22 -19.45 -25.67
N THR A 794 20.52 -19.32 -25.97
CA THR A 794 21.03 -18.15 -26.72
C THR A 794 20.36 -18.07 -28.09
N ALA A 795 20.32 -19.17 -28.83
CA ALA A 795 19.69 -19.22 -30.15
C ALA A 795 18.17 -19.00 -30.10
N ALA A 796 17.51 -19.48 -29.04
CA ALA A 796 16.07 -19.36 -28.90
C ALA A 796 15.62 -17.97 -28.44
N CYS A 797 16.38 -17.32 -27.56
CA CYS A 797 15.91 -16.20 -26.73
C CYS A 797 16.50 -14.84 -27.12
N VAL A 798 17.78 -14.76 -27.45
CA VAL A 798 18.44 -13.47 -27.68
C VAL A 798 17.79 -12.72 -28.84
N GLY A 799 17.46 -11.44 -28.62
CA GLY A 799 16.76 -10.58 -29.56
C GLY A 799 15.23 -10.75 -29.58
N LYS A 800 14.66 -11.59 -28.71
CA LYS A 800 13.21 -11.78 -28.57
C LYS A 800 12.73 -11.33 -27.20
N GLU A 801 11.49 -10.87 -27.12
CA GLU A 801 10.84 -10.51 -25.86
C GLU A 801 10.58 -11.72 -24.96
N SER A 802 10.27 -12.86 -25.58
CA SER A 802 10.01 -14.13 -24.89
C SER A 802 10.41 -15.33 -25.74
N CYS A 803 10.80 -16.41 -25.08
CA CYS A 803 11.14 -17.70 -25.67
C CYS A 803 10.76 -18.84 -24.70
N THR A 804 10.46 -20.01 -25.25
CA THR A 804 10.26 -21.24 -24.49
C THR A 804 11.21 -22.30 -25.01
N VAL A 805 11.89 -23.00 -24.11
CA VAL A 805 12.83 -24.08 -24.44
C VAL A 805 12.46 -25.30 -23.61
N GLU A 806 12.34 -26.45 -24.27
CA GLU A 806 12.16 -27.74 -23.61
C GLU A 806 13.50 -28.26 -23.11
N ILE A 807 13.58 -28.57 -21.82
CA ILE A 807 14.79 -29.10 -21.19
C ILE A 807 14.91 -30.57 -21.57
N THR A 808 15.97 -30.92 -22.30
CA THR A 808 16.21 -32.30 -22.71
C THR A 808 17.34 -32.92 -21.91
N GLY A 809 17.34 -34.25 -21.77
CA GLY A 809 18.45 -34.97 -21.13
C GLY A 809 19.81 -34.74 -21.81
N ALA A 810 19.82 -34.34 -23.08
CA ALA A 810 21.05 -33.98 -23.82
C ALA A 810 21.72 -32.70 -23.33
N PHE A 811 21.01 -31.86 -22.55
CA PHE A 811 21.61 -30.69 -21.93
C PHE A 811 22.59 -31.08 -20.80
N ALA A 812 22.42 -32.24 -20.17
CA ALA A 812 23.39 -32.72 -19.20
C ALA A 812 24.67 -33.22 -19.92
N GLY A 813 25.71 -32.39 -19.94
CA GLY A 813 27.00 -32.70 -20.57
C GLY A 813 27.87 -33.65 -19.75
N ALA A 814 28.97 -34.12 -20.33
CA ALA A 814 29.94 -34.96 -19.64
C ALA A 814 30.54 -34.21 -18.42
N GLY A 815 30.23 -34.69 -17.22
CA GLY A 815 30.67 -34.08 -15.95
C GLY A 815 29.59 -33.35 -15.16
N CYS A 816 28.43 -33.08 -15.76
CA CYS A 816 27.26 -32.55 -15.04
C CYS A 816 26.33 -33.70 -14.65
N LEU A 817 25.95 -33.78 -13.37
CA LEU A 817 24.87 -34.68 -12.95
C LEU A 817 23.53 -34.15 -13.50
N SER A 818 22.70 -35.05 -14.03
CA SER A 818 21.32 -34.72 -14.39
C SER A 818 20.55 -34.21 -13.16
N GLY A 819 19.75 -33.17 -13.33
CA GLY A 819 18.97 -32.56 -12.25
C GLY A 819 18.30 -31.27 -12.70
N VAL A 820 18.10 -30.33 -11.79
CA VAL A 820 17.53 -29.01 -12.09
C VAL A 820 18.56 -28.17 -12.86
N LEU A 821 18.19 -27.78 -14.09
CA LEU A 821 18.88 -26.77 -14.87
C LEU A 821 18.40 -25.40 -14.43
N THR A 822 19.33 -24.48 -14.16
CA THR A 822 19.05 -23.07 -13.91
C THR A 822 19.58 -22.24 -15.07
N VAL A 823 18.74 -21.37 -15.61
CA VAL A 823 19.08 -20.44 -16.69
C VAL A 823 18.83 -19.01 -16.24
N GLN A 824 19.79 -18.14 -16.48
CA GLN A 824 19.69 -16.69 -16.28
C GLN A 824 19.97 -15.97 -17.59
N ALA A 825 19.18 -14.94 -17.86
CA ALA A 825 19.37 -14.03 -18.98
C ALA A 825 19.23 -12.57 -18.53
N THR A 826 19.82 -11.66 -19.29
CA THR A 826 19.75 -10.21 -19.05
C THR A 826 18.82 -9.53 -20.05
N CYS A 827 17.97 -8.67 -19.53
CA CYS A 827 17.24 -7.60 -20.18
C CYS A 827 17.95 -6.24 -19.85
#